data_AF-A0A7W2N5G3-F1
#
_entry.id   AF-A0A7W2N5G3-F1
#
_cell.length_a   1.000
_cell.length_b   1.000
_cell.length_c   1.000
_cell.angle_alpha   90.00
_cell.angle_beta   90.00
_cell.angle_gamma   90.00
#
_symmetry.space_group_name_H-M   'P 1'
#
loop_
_entity.id
_entity.type
_entity.pdbx_description
1 polymer ?
#
loop_
_entity_poly.entity_id
_entity_poly.type
_entity_poly.pdbx_seq_one_letter_code
_entity_poly.pdbx_strand_id
1 'polypeptide(L)'
;MKQQLFSATKKWLSISLLLAITTGCGGGETSDPVINNDIDNDGIIDNIDACPNSPTNTIVDATGCEIVVNLDADSDGVNDENDSCPNTTANTIVDATGCEITVVEMVDITIQAEDYINYFDITPANDGGASYRNDQVDIEVTTDVGGGYNIGYTDATEWLEYSITLAAGTYAINTRVASESGGGSYTLSINGNTIGSDTVSSTGGWQTFTTHNVNSFNVNSGTHTLRLDVNSGPFNLNWLQIVSIIDDDNDGIANDLDSCPNTPLNTSVNEVGCPDSDNDGVFDNRDNCPATPEDTFVDFFGCETVKQLIEVAFNNDILVGGADSEQPGFTLYVFDNDIGSQGSNCNASCATNWPPLLVSDGIASGVPNLSVISRDDSTKQAAYNNKPLYFFVGDTAKGTTEGANIAGWDTQEYGLFGDITPLYTSSTELEHALIYETNDSVITKFADRGRDRHAKEDQFQQYDHYLSHYWTHRTARYKFTDYVAKGGASIVIEWVTEWQLEALEFRAWYSGMNTVAQYHGNYEPNVVTEGYGTYNDDLVQTSTSGDQYKYSLTINEFRGLNGSNEPLAIGQHMEIEVSQFLLGVPEGRSNYYGTTYLYQVGKGGMVPWKTVGDFNNKASERENSHPIAKAGWLGGNTTLPYQYTNEPNDHFMQMATNLSSLNGQPFVLGRRIHHTSFVDGLHDEDPANGVFTEMMGKAGTHFVNESCASCHERNGRAAPAPINIPLDKWVFKIADANGNPDAQRGSVLQPSNTGNVQTEGTVAISSWTESNGLRSPNYSFSSGTPEKFSARIAPQLVGLGLLEAIPEEAILALADVNDEIAPFGISGKAQSSIDPLTQEVRLGRFGWKAATSSIKHQVSAALNTDMGVMTSLLTSPDCGSAQLDRNECGNAQQELSDDHLNNLTKYIALLGVRAQRGLDEPQVQLGQALFSDIGCADCHTPTFQTSLYHPFSELRDQTIHPYTDMLLHDMGEGLADNLGEANATGAEWRTTPLWGIGLSACVTGGVINPVGGQGNEICTPVHSYLHDGRARTIDEAILWHGGESSSSKMKYEALSDSEEEALLAFLKSL
;
A
#
# COMPACT_ATOMS: atom_id res chain seq x y z
N MET A 1 37.71 0.63 44.27
CA MET A 1 39.16 0.58 44.53
C MET A 1 39.55 -0.88 44.81
N LYS A 2 40.21 -1.58 43.83
CA LYS A 2 40.90 -2.90 43.92
C LYS A 2 40.01 -4.13 44.30
N GLN A 3 40.07 -5.34 43.75
CA GLN A 3 41.15 -6.22 43.25
C GLN A 3 40.50 -7.38 42.43
N GLN A 4 40.95 -7.66 41.18
CA GLN A 4 41.74 -8.83 40.72
C GLN A 4 41.14 -10.26 40.87
N LEU A 5 41.07 -10.99 39.74
CA LEU A 5 41.88 -12.20 39.48
C LEU A 5 41.80 -12.66 38.00
N PHE A 6 42.96 -12.81 37.36
CA PHE A 6 43.24 -13.42 36.05
C PHE A 6 44.46 -14.34 36.21
N SER A 7 44.52 -15.50 35.54
CA SER A 7 45.77 -16.17 35.08
C SER A 7 45.52 -17.44 34.24
N ALA A 8 45.91 -17.40 32.95
CA ALA A 8 46.91 -18.27 32.24
C ALA A 8 47.33 -19.63 32.87
N THR A 9 47.70 -20.75 32.19
CA THR A 9 48.29 -21.09 30.86
C THR A 9 48.51 -22.64 30.77
N LYS A 10 48.70 -23.25 29.56
CA LYS A 10 49.94 -23.98 29.12
C LYS A 10 49.82 -24.96 27.92
N LYS A 11 50.99 -25.21 27.32
CA LYS A 11 51.42 -25.79 26.02
C LYS A 11 51.65 -27.33 25.93
N TRP A 12 51.54 -27.85 24.69
CA TRP A 12 52.39 -28.80 23.89
C TRP A 12 52.66 -30.27 24.28
N LEU A 13 52.56 -31.18 23.29
CA LEU A 13 53.44 -32.36 23.08
C LEU A 13 53.35 -32.95 21.63
N SER A 14 54.41 -33.63 21.17
CA SER A 14 54.69 -34.08 19.78
C SER A 14 54.77 -35.62 19.59
N ILE A 15 54.53 -36.09 18.35
CA ILE A 15 55.17 -37.20 17.56
C ILE A 15 55.04 -38.70 18.00
N SER A 16 54.41 -39.56 17.16
CA SER A 16 55.04 -40.72 16.44
C SER A 16 54.07 -41.81 15.89
N LEU A 17 54.23 -42.04 14.58
CA LEU A 17 54.03 -43.21 13.68
C LEU A 17 53.82 -44.64 14.26
N LEU A 18 52.95 -45.45 13.63
CA LEU A 18 53.17 -46.89 13.43
C LEU A 18 52.45 -47.48 12.20
N LEU A 19 53.08 -48.53 11.65
CA LEU A 19 53.02 -49.14 10.32
C LEU A 19 51.99 -50.30 10.22
N ALA A 20 51.46 -50.58 9.01
CA ALA A 20 50.65 -51.77 8.72
C ALA A 20 51.28 -52.68 7.64
N ILE A 21 50.89 -53.96 7.70
CA ILE A 21 51.55 -55.19 7.20
C ILE A 21 51.18 -55.53 5.74
N THR A 22 52.11 -56.15 5.00
CA THR A 22 51.79 -57.06 3.88
C THR A 22 52.73 -58.27 3.76
N THR A 23 52.15 -59.44 3.51
CA THR A 23 52.49 -60.45 2.46
C THR A 23 51.15 -61.05 2.03
N GLY A 24 50.74 -61.25 0.78
CA GLY A 24 51.20 -60.93 -0.57
C GLY A 24 50.25 -61.66 -1.55
N CYS A 25 49.99 -61.12 -2.75
CA CYS A 25 49.71 -61.84 -4.02
C CYS A 25 49.20 -60.89 -5.12
N GLY A 26 49.78 -61.00 -6.34
CA GLY A 26 49.03 -60.89 -7.60
C GLY A 26 48.97 -59.55 -8.34
N GLY A 27 50.02 -59.23 -9.10
CA GLY A 27 49.99 -58.83 -10.52
C GLY A 27 49.11 -57.66 -11.02
N GLY A 28 49.78 -56.56 -11.41
CA GLY A 28 49.72 -56.02 -12.78
C GLY A 28 48.87 -54.78 -13.06
N GLU A 29 49.54 -53.62 -12.99
CA GLU A 29 49.53 -52.46 -13.91
C GLU A 29 49.30 -51.10 -13.21
N THR A 30 50.38 -50.34 -13.03
CA THR A 30 50.34 -48.88 -12.75
C THR A 30 51.46 -48.18 -13.51
N SER A 31 51.04 -47.20 -14.30
CA SER A 31 51.82 -46.12 -14.93
C SER A 31 52.48 -45.19 -13.90
N ASP A 32 53.57 -44.55 -14.31
CA ASP A 32 54.48 -43.68 -13.56
C ASP A 32 53.83 -42.56 -12.70
N PRO A 33 54.50 -42.09 -11.62
CA PRO A 33 54.01 -41.01 -10.78
C PRO A 33 54.12 -39.63 -11.45
N VAL A 34 53.03 -38.85 -11.40
CA VAL A 34 52.97 -37.44 -11.79
C VAL A 34 53.72 -36.59 -10.75
N ILE A 35 54.68 -35.79 -11.19
CA ILE A 35 55.38 -34.79 -10.37
C ILE A 35 54.49 -33.56 -10.26
N ASN A 36 54.20 -33.14 -9.02
CA ASN A 36 53.42 -31.95 -8.72
C ASN A 36 54.37 -30.73 -8.67
N ASN A 37 54.47 -29.99 -9.77
CA ASN A 37 55.25 -28.76 -9.86
C ASN A 37 54.32 -27.55 -9.67
N ASP A 38 54.86 -26.52 -9.05
CA ASP A 38 54.33 -25.16 -8.93
C ASP A 38 55.48 -24.28 -9.43
N ILE A 39 55.36 -23.83 -10.69
CA ILE A 39 56.45 -23.24 -11.46
C ILE A 39 56.80 -21.82 -11.01
N ASP A 40 55.82 -21.03 -10.62
CA ASP A 40 55.98 -19.62 -10.19
C ASP A 40 55.94 -19.45 -8.66
N ASN A 41 55.68 -20.52 -7.91
CA ASN A 41 55.68 -20.61 -6.45
C ASN A 41 54.67 -19.67 -5.78
N ASP A 42 53.51 -19.47 -6.38
CA ASP A 42 52.43 -18.67 -5.81
C ASP A 42 51.53 -19.46 -4.83
N GLY A 43 51.75 -20.78 -4.75
CA GLY A 43 51.05 -21.69 -3.85
C GLY A 43 49.96 -22.52 -4.52
N ILE A 44 49.71 -22.34 -5.82
CA ILE A 44 48.82 -23.17 -6.64
C ILE A 44 49.66 -24.05 -7.58
N ILE A 45 49.31 -25.32 -7.71
CA ILE A 45 50.08 -26.29 -8.51
C ILE A 45 49.67 -26.22 -9.99
N ASP A 46 50.64 -26.36 -10.90
CA ASP A 46 50.51 -26.06 -12.35
C ASP A 46 49.30 -26.70 -13.04
N ASN A 47 48.80 -27.83 -12.54
CA ASN A 47 47.69 -28.56 -13.16
C ASN A 47 46.29 -28.02 -12.80
N ILE A 48 46.19 -27.10 -11.84
CA ILE A 48 44.97 -26.38 -11.47
C ILE A 48 45.16 -24.86 -11.47
N ASP A 49 46.33 -24.39 -11.87
CA ASP A 49 46.67 -22.98 -12.00
C ASP A 49 46.22 -22.44 -13.37
N ALA A 50 45.29 -21.48 -13.36
CA ALA A 50 44.81 -20.79 -14.54
C ALA A 50 45.70 -19.62 -14.96
N CYS A 51 46.58 -19.14 -14.06
CA CYS A 51 47.47 -18.01 -14.22
C CYS A 51 48.94 -18.39 -13.90
N PRO A 52 49.56 -19.32 -14.67
CA PRO A 52 50.81 -20.02 -14.35
C PRO A 52 52.11 -19.20 -14.48
N ASN A 53 52.01 -17.88 -14.42
CA ASN A 53 53.15 -16.96 -14.35
C ASN A 53 52.81 -15.75 -13.47
N SER A 54 52.10 -15.96 -12.36
CA SER A 54 51.77 -14.87 -11.45
C SER A 54 53.06 -14.25 -10.88
N PRO A 55 53.13 -12.92 -10.70
CA PRO A 55 54.37 -12.28 -10.25
C PRO A 55 54.76 -12.73 -8.83
N THR A 56 56.04 -13.02 -8.61
CA THR A 56 56.50 -13.53 -7.30
C THR A 56 56.14 -12.58 -6.14
N ASN A 57 55.39 -13.08 -5.15
CA ASN A 57 54.81 -12.38 -3.98
C ASN A 57 53.48 -11.60 -4.20
N THR A 58 52.76 -11.79 -5.30
CA THR A 58 51.37 -11.29 -5.41
C THR A 58 50.40 -12.20 -4.66
N ILE A 59 49.36 -11.62 -4.06
CA ILE A 59 48.27 -12.42 -3.46
C ILE A 59 47.39 -12.89 -4.62
N VAL A 60 47.28 -14.20 -4.79
CA VAL A 60 46.49 -14.82 -5.85
C VAL A 60 45.20 -15.41 -5.30
N ASP A 61 44.16 -15.47 -6.13
CA ASP A 61 42.92 -16.17 -5.83
C ASP A 61 43.08 -17.70 -5.90
N ALA A 62 41.99 -18.45 -5.70
CA ALA A 62 42.01 -19.91 -5.71
C ALA A 62 42.35 -20.54 -7.07
N THR A 63 42.48 -19.72 -8.13
CA THR A 63 42.82 -20.14 -9.50
C THR A 63 44.21 -19.67 -9.94
N GLY A 64 44.98 -19.02 -9.06
CA GLY A 64 46.34 -18.53 -9.33
C GLY A 64 46.39 -17.09 -9.88
N CYS A 65 45.26 -16.38 -9.97
CA CYS A 65 45.21 -15.05 -10.59
C CYS A 65 45.31 -13.91 -9.56
N GLU A 66 46.01 -12.82 -9.91
CA GLU A 66 46.32 -11.69 -9.02
C GLU A 66 45.05 -10.96 -8.53
N ILE A 67 44.95 -10.77 -7.20
CA ILE A 67 43.91 -9.94 -6.57
C ILE A 67 44.37 -8.48 -6.58
N VAL A 68 43.69 -7.63 -7.35
CA VAL A 68 43.91 -6.17 -7.33
C VAL A 68 43.27 -5.58 -6.07
N VAL A 69 44.09 -5.01 -5.19
CA VAL A 69 43.66 -4.26 -4.00
C VAL A 69 43.53 -2.79 -4.36
N ASN A 70 42.33 -2.22 -4.24
CA ASN A 70 42.11 -0.79 -4.35
C ASN A 70 42.73 -0.07 -3.14
N LEU A 71 43.61 0.88 -3.42
CA LEU A 71 44.29 1.72 -2.43
C LEU A 71 43.43 2.96 -2.18
N ASP A 72 43.29 3.32 -0.91
CA ASP A 72 42.72 4.57 -0.39
C ASP A 72 43.78 5.14 0.58
N ALA A 73 44.60 6.04 0.06
CA ALA A 73 45.85 6.47 0.70
C ALA A 73 45.66 7.42 1.88
N ASP A 74 44.59 8.22 1.90
CA ASP A 74 44.26 9.15 2.98
C ASP A 74 43.08 8.70 3.85
N SER A 75 42.46 7.57 3.49
CA SER A 75 41.42 6.87 4.26
C SER A 75 40.18 7.73 4.48
N ASP A 76 39.81 8.51 3.46
CA ASP A 76 38.59 9.31 3.44
C ASP A 76 37.37 8.55 2.89
N GLY A 77 37.58 7.33 2.36
CA GLY A 77 36.54 6.45 1.84
C GLY A 77 36.45 6.42 0.31
N VAL A 78 37.30 7.17 -0.41
CA VAL A 78 37.38 7.16 -1.88
C VAL A 78 38.71 6.53 -2.33
N ASN A 79 38.65 5.59 -3.27
CA ASN A 79 39.88 4.95 -3.78
C ASN A 79 40.71 5.94 -4.60
N ASP A 80 42.04 5.82 -4.53
CA ASP A 80 43.04 6.70 -5.17
C ASP A 80 42.80 6.95 -6.68
N GLU A 81 42.15 6.02 -7.38
CA GLU A 81 41.82 6.15 -8.81
C GLU A 81 40.65 7.09 -9.10
N ASN A 82 39.79 7.31 -8.11
CA ASN A 82 38.60 8.16 -8.15
C ASN A 82 38.73 9.39 -7.23
N ASP A 83 39.82 9.48 -6.48
CA ASP A 83 40.09 10.56 -5.53
C ASP A 83 40.82 11.74 -6.20
N SER A 84 40.11 12.86 -6.30
CA SER A 84 40.59 14.13 -6.83
C SER A 84 41.20 15.04 -5.73
N CYS A 85 41.05 14.67 -4.46
CA CYS A 85 41.49 15.39 -3.28
C CYS A 85 42.33 14.48 -2.33
N PRO A 86 43.51 14.01 -2.76
CA PRO A 86 44.25 12.89 -2.16
C PRO A 86 44.99 13.16 -0.84
N ASN A 87 44.55 14.16 -0.09
CA ASN A 87 45.07 14.45 1.26
C ASN A 87 43.95 14.93 2.18
N THR A 88 42.72 14.46 1.98
CA THR A 88 41.62 14.77 2.85
C THR A 88 41.84 14.11 4.20
N THR A 89 41.49 14.84 5.28
CA THR A 89 41.78 14.35 6.62
C THR A 89 40.84 13.19 6.94
N ALA A 90 41.37 12.03 7.32
CA ALA A 90 40.55 10.86 7.68
C ALA A 90 39.37 11.19 8.62
N ASN A 91 38.17 10.74 8.26
CA ASN A 91 36.85 11.05 8.85
C ASN A 91 36.25 12.43 8.52
N THR A 92 36.81 13.15 7.56
CA THR A 92 36.13 14.30 6.96
C THR A 92 35.04 13.78 6.03
N ILE A 93 33.87 14.41 6.02
CA ILE A 93 32.82 14.05 5.06
C ILE A 93 33.27 14.56 3.70
N VAL A 94 33.39 13.65 2.73
CA VAL A 94 33.85 13.95 1.38
C VAL A 94 32.78 13.65 0.34
N ASP A 95 32.83 14.34 -0.79
CA ASP A 95 32.03 14.00 -1.95
C ASP A 95 32.56 12.74 -2.67
N ALA A 96 31.89 12.32 -3.74
CA ALA A 96 32.26 11.13 -4.53
C ALA A 96 33.66 11.21 -5.18
N THR A 97 34.33 12.37 -5.09
CA THR A 97 35.68 12.63 -5.61
C THR A 97 36.72 12.86 -4.51
N GLY A 98 36.40 12.57 -3.23
CA GLY A 98 37.33 12.67 -2.10
C GLY A 98 37.49 14.08 -1.55
N CYS A 99 36.67 15.05 -1.98
CA CYS A 99 36.84 16.45 -1.57
C CYS A 99 35.97 16.83 -0.35
N GLU A 100 36.57 17.52 0.63
CA GLU A 100 35.92 17.95 1.89
C GLU A 100 34.64 18.77 1.67
N ILE A 101 33.54 18.28 2.23
CA ILE A 101 32.25 18.97 2.30
C ILE A 101 32.24 19.86 3.55
N THR A 102 32.09 21.17 3.35
CA THR A 102 31.98 22.12 4.47
C THR A 102 30.55 22.09 5.03
N VAL A 103 30.35 21.40 6.15
CA VAL A 103 29.06 21.44 6.88
C VAL A 103 28.93 22.81 7.55
N VAL A 104 27.97 23.63 7.11
CA VAL A 104 27.63 24.90 7.75
C VAL A 104 26.76 24.62 8.97
N GLU A 105 27.19 25.06 10.16
CA GLU A 105 26.40 24.98 11.41
C GLU A 105 25.08 25.76 11.24
N MET A 106 23.93 25.08 11.38
CA MET A 106 22.62 25.74 11.32
C MET A 106 22.45 26.71 12.49
N VAL A 107 22.08 27.95 12.19
CA VAL A 107 21.85 29.02 13.17
C VAL A 107 20.35 29.22 13.35
N ASP A 108 19.84 28.99 14.57
CA ASP A 108 18.48 29.34 15.01
C ASP A 108 18.58 30.31 16.21
N ILE A 109 18.17 31.57 16.01
CA ILE A 109 18.27 32.66 17.00
C ILE A 109 16.87 33.19 17.31
N THR A 110 16.40 32.98 18.54
CA THR A 110 15.17 33.63 19.06
C THR A 110 15.51 34.84 19.93
N ILE A 111 14.89 35.98 19.62
CA ILE A 111 15.03 37.28 20.28
C ILE A 111 13.71 37.60 20.96
N GLN A 112 13.70 37.63 22.30
CA GLN A 112 12.50 38.04 23.04
C GLN A 112 12.20 39.51 22.78
N ALA A 113 10.92 39.87 22.66
CA ALA A 113 10.52 41.21 22.25
C ALA A 113 10.93 42.27 23.27
N GLU A 114 11.00 41.90 24.56
CA GLU A 114 11.47 42.74 25.67
C GLU A 114 12.99 42.97 25.73
N ASP A 115 13.77 42.25 24.90
CA ASP A 115 15.24 42.33 24.85
C ASP A 115 15.76 43.39 23.86
N TYR A 116 14.95 44.41 23.59
CA TYR A 116 15.36 45.54 22.76
C TYR A 116 16.50 46.35 23.41
N ILE A 117 17.37 46.89 22.56
CA ILE A 117 18.51 47.73 22.93
C ILE A 117 18.22 49.23 22.78
N ASN A 118 17.22 49.59 21.97
CA ASN A 118 16.79 50.96 21.72
C ASN A 118 15.31 50.95 21.27
N TYR A 119 14.59 52.05 21.49
CA TYR A 119 13.16 52.13 21.22
C TYR A 119 12.68 53.58 21.02
N PHE A 120 11.47 53.71 20.49
CA PHE A 120 10.67 54.93 20.56
C PHE A 120 9.23 54.58 20.89
N ASP A 121 8.74 55.22 21.93
CA ASP A 121 7.40 55.05 22.48
C ASP A 121 6.76 56.44 22.60
N ILE A 122 5.49 56.57 22.20
CA ILE A 122 4.80 57.86 22.19
C ILE A 122 4.00 58.11 23.47
N THR A 123 3.82 57.08 24.30
CA THR A 123 3.16 57.18 25.59
C THR A 123 4.17 57.54 26.69
N PRO A 124 3.77 58.34 27.70
CA PRO A 124 4.68 58.78 28.75
C PRO A 124 4.94 57.72 29.85
N ALA A 125 4.30 56.55 29.80
CA ALA A 125 4.37 55.50 30.81
C ALA A 125 4.01 54.13 30.22
N ASN A 126 4.59 53.06 30.78
CA ASN A 126 4.23 51.68 30.44
C ASN A 126 2.78 51.36 30.89
N ASP A 127 1.87 51.28 29.93
CA ASP A 127 0.45 50.96 30.08
C ASP A 127 0.19 49.44 30.17
N GLY A 128 1.15 48.60 29.77
CA GLY A 128 1.15 47.14 29.97
C GLY A 128 1.32 46.70 31.44
N GLY A 129 1.78 47.61 32.30
CA GLY A 129 1.74 47.44 33.75
C GLY A 129 2.75 46.46 34.34
N ALA A 130 3.63 45.84 33.54
CA ALA A 130 4.70 45.00 34.07
C ALA A 130 5.86 45.83 34.63
N SER A 131 6.28 45.54 35.86
CA SER A 131 7.49 46.13 36.48
C SER A 131 8.77 45.41 36.04
N TYR A 132 8.97 45.19 34.73
CA TYR A 132 10.15 44.50 34.19
C TYR A 132 11.32 45.48 33.93
N ARG A 133 11.03 46.58 33.24
CA ARG A 133 12.00 47.65 32.92
C ARG A 133 11.49 49.00 33.42
N ASN A 134 12.41 49.96 33.60
CA ASN A 134 12.11 51.31 34.10
C ASN A 134 11.99 52.35 32.96
N ASP A 135 11.73 51.90 31.74
CA ASP A 135 11.52 52.71 30.53
C ASP A 135 10.03 52.89 30.22
N GLN A 136 9.71 53.60 29.13
CA GLN A 136 8.33 53.87 28.73
C GLN A 136 7.64 52.71 27.99
N VAL A 137 8.40 51.74 27.44
CA VAL A 137 7.84 50.67 26.60
C VAL A 137 6.73 49.90 27.30
N ASP A 138 5.62 49.73 26.60
CA ASP A 138 4.42 49.01 27.03
C ASP A 138 4.63 47.50 27.12
N ILE A 139 5.28 47.08 28.20
CA ILE A 139 5.58 45.68 28.50
C ILE A 139 4.51 45.10 29.41
N GLU A 140 3.96 43.95 29.03
CA GLU A 140 3.07 43.16 29.87
C GLU A 140 3.54 41.70 29.99
N VAL A 141 3.01 40.97 30.98
CA VAL A 141 3.33 39.55 31.16
C VAL A 141 2.59 38.75 30.10
N THR A 142 3.33 37.90 29.37
CA THR A 142 2.72 37.08 28.32
C THR A 142 2.20 35.75 28.86
N THR A 143 1.16 35.20 28.23
CA THR A 143 0.68 33.83 28.48
C THR A 143 1.13 32.83 27.40
N ASP A 144 1.93 33.26 26.43
CA ASP A 144 2.41 32.42 25.34
C ASP A 144 3.46 31.39 25.84
N VAL A 145 3.53 30.24 25.17
CA VAL A 145 4.42 29.14 25.55
C VAL A 145 5.88 29.58 25.36
N GLY A 146 6.70 29.43 26.41
CA GLY A 146 8.13 29.81 26.39
C GLY A 146 8.41 31.31 26.54
N GLY A 147 7.39 32.16 26.68
CA GLY A 147 7.53 33.61 26.84
C GLY A 147 7.63 34.08 28.30
N GLY A 148 8.27 35.23 28.52
CA GLY A 148 8.33 35.93 29.80
C GLY A 148 7.44 37.18 29.80
N TYR A 149 7.74 38.09 28.88
CA TYR A 149 6.95 39.29 28.64
C TYR A 149 6.65 39.42 27.14
N ASN A 150 5.68 40.25 26.80
CA ASN A 150 5.49 40.72 25.43
C ASN A 150 5.41 42.25 25.43
N ILE A 151 5.64 42.84 24.27
CA ILE A 151 5.31 44.24 24.02
C ILE A 151 3.86 44.28 23.58
N GLY A 152 3.06 45.19 24.14
CA GLY A 152 1.67 45.41 23.79
C GLY A 152 1.34 46.89 23.67
N TYR A 153 0.06 47.25 23.60
CA TYR A 153 -0.41 48.64 23.49
C TYR A 153 0.25 49.45 22.35
N THR A 154 0.76 48.75 21.33
CA THR A 154 1.53 49.37 20.26
C THR A 154 0.72 50.39 19.49
N ASP A 155 1.37 51.50 19.14
CA ASP A 155 0.79 52.59 18.37
C ASP A 155 1.61 52.88 17.11
N ALA A 156 0.93 53.41 16.09
CA ALA A 156 1.60 53.78 14.84
C ALA A 156 2.75 54.77 15.13
N THR A 157 3.89 54.57 14.48
CA THR A 157 5.16 55.31 14.60
C THR A 157 6.10 54.89 15.74
N GLU A 158 5.69 53.96 16.59
CA GLU A 158 6.57 53.33 17.59
C GLU A 158 7.53 52.34 16.93
N TRP A 159 8.66 52.06 17.60
CA TRP A 159 9.63 51.09 17.08
C TRP A 159 10.56 50.52 18.15
N LEU A 160 11.12 49.35 17.86
CA LEU A 160 12.08 48.62 18.68
C LEU A 160 13.32 48.24 17.85
N GLU A 161 14.50 48.31 18.45
CA GLU A 161 15.76 47.90 17.83
C GLU A 161 16.47 46.83 18.67
N TYR A 162 17.06 45.85 17.99
CA TYR A 162 17.78 44.70 18.53
C TYR A 162 19.17 44.59 17.88
N SER A 163 20.15 44.04 18.61
CA SER A 163 21.49 43.76 18.08
C SER A 163 21.64 42.26 17.84
N ILE A 164 21.89 41.86 16.60
CA ILE A 164 22.06 40.46 16.18
C ILE A 164 23.44 40.24 15.57
N THR A 165 24.04 39.07 15.74
CA THR A 165 25.30 38.71 15.08
C THR A 165 25.08 37.47 14.23
N LEU A 166 25.31 37.59 12.92
CA LEU A 166 25.03 36.55 11.92
C LEU A 166 26.30 36.24 11.11
N ALA A 167 26.38 35.01 10.60
CA ALA A 167 27.33 34.67 9.55
C ALA A 167 26.85 35.25 8.20
N ALA A 168 27.67 35.15 7.16
CA ALA A 168 27.20 35.51 5.82
C ALA A 168 26.25 34.41 5.34
N GLY A 169 25.05 34.75 4.89
CA GLY A 169 24.06 33.77 4.43
C GLY A 169 22.65 34.32 4.30
N THR A 170 21.76 33.45 3.81
CA THR A 170 20.31 33.68 3.72
C THR A 170 19.65 33.19 5.01
N TYR A 171 18.76 34.03 5.55
CA TYR A 171 18.03 33.72 6.77
C TYR A 171 16.53 34.03 6.60
N ALA A 172 15.66 33.21 7.18
CA ALA A 172 14.24 33.56 7.39
C ALA A 172 14.09 34.34 8.70
N ILE A 173 13.17 35.32 8.74
CA ILE A 173 12.73 35.96 9.99
C ILE A 173 11.25 35.70 10.25
N ASN A 174 10.98 35.13 11.43
CA ASN A 174 9.65 34.92 11.96
C ASN A 174 9.37 35.92 13.09
N THR A 175 8.11 36.28 13.30
CA THR A 175 7.66 37.06 14.46
C THR A 175 6.46 36.41 15.11
N ARG A 176 6.42 36.41 16.43
CA ARG A 176 5.31 35.89 17.23
C ARG A 176 4.43 37.04 17.68
N VAL A 177 3.25 37.20 17.07
CA VAL A 177 2.38 38.37 17.21
C VAL A 177 0.96 38.00 17.63
N ALA A 178 0.22 38.90 18.26
CA ALA A 178 -1.18 38.72 18.63
C ALA A 178 -1.98 40.03 18.48
N SER A 179 -3.27 39.98 18.16
CA SER A 179 -4.17 41.16 18.19
C SER A 179 -5.60 40.70 18.39
N GLU A 180 -6.34 41.31 19.32
CA GLU A 180 -7.78 41.02 19.48
C GLU A 180 -8.61 41.72 18.39
N SER A 181 -8.29 42.98 18.09
CA SER A 181 -9.06 43.78 17.13
C SER A 181 -8.63 43.54 15.68
N GLY A 182 -7.42 43.00 15.46
CA GLY A 182 -6.76 43.01 14.15
C GLY A 182 -6.44 44.43 13.68
N GLY A 183 -5.91 44.54 12.46
CA GLY A 183 -5.57 45.83 11.85
C GLY A 183 -4.21 46.39 12.27
N GLY A 184 -3.42 45.60 13.02
CA GLY A 184 -2.02 45.89 13.29
C GLY A 184 -1.16 45.67 12.05
N SER A 185 -0.03 46.37 11.95
CA SER A 185 0.99 46.08 10.93
C SER A 185 2.33 46.65 11.35
N TYR A 186 3.40 46.02 10.88
CA TYR A 186 4.77 46.40 11.19
C TYR A 186 5.71 46.14 10.03
N THR A 187 6.87 46.79 10.07
CA THR A 187 7.95 46.65 9.10
C THR A 187 9.22 46.25 9.81
N LEU A 188 9.91 45.25 9.29
CA LEU A 188 11.23 44.83 9.76
C LEU A 188 12.32 45.41 8.87
N SER A 189 13.42 45.87 9.46
CA SER A 189 14.61 46.33 8.74
C SER A 189 15.91 45.86 9.38
N ILE A 190 16.92 45.62 8.54
CA ILE A 190 18.30 45.29 8.94
C ILE A 190 19.21 46.43 8.52
N ASN A 191 19.92 47.02 9.48
CA ASN A 191 20.80 48.18 9.28
C ASN A 191 20.10 49.35 8.55
N GLY A 192 18.79 49.53 8.79
CA GLY A 192 17.97 50.56 8.17
C GLY A 192 17.42 50.23 6.78
N ASN A 193 17.69 49.03 6.24
CA ASN A 193 17.08 48.55 5.00
C ASN A 193 15.91 47.62 5.33
N THR A 194 14.72 47.93 4.81
CA THR A 194 13.53 47.10 4.99
C THR A 194 13.75 45.71 4.42
N ILE A 195 13.52 44.68 5.25
CA ILE A 195 13.62 43.27 4.87
C ILE A 195 12.25 42.62 4.72
N GLY A 196 11.18 43.18 5.31
CA GLY A 196 9.84 42.63 5.19
C GLY A 196 8.84 43.50 5.92
N SER A 197 7.56 43.30 5.65
CA SER A 197 6.46 43.95 6.39
C SER A 197 5.30 43.00 6.43
N ASP A 198 4.51 43.10 7.49
CA ASP A 198 3.43 42.17 7.71
C ASP A 198 2.29 42.83 8.50
N THR A 199 1.10 42.24 8.39
CA THR A 199 -0.12 42.70 9.04
C THR A 199 -0.57 41.70 10.09
N VAL A 200 -0.90 42.20 11.28
CA VAL A 200 -1.45 41.40 12.36
C VAL A 200 -2.97 41.48 12.28
N SER A 201 -3.55 40.45 11.67
CA SER A 201 -5.00 40.20 11.70
C SER A 201 -5.45 39.81 13.11
N SER A 202 -6.77 39.78 13.34
CA SER A 202 -7.29 39.34 14.64
C SER A 202 -6.87 37.89 14.89
N THR A 203 -6.05 37.66 15.90
CA THR A 203 -5.55 36.34 16.32
C THR A 203 -6.45 35.67 17.36
N GLY A 204 -7.58 36.30 17.70
CA GLY A 204 -8.56 35.77 18.66
C GLY A 204 -8.38 36.29 20.10
N GLY A 205 -7.37 37.11 20.36
CA GLY A 205 -7.16 37.79 21.64
C GLY A 205 -5.78 38.43 21.74
N TRP A 206 -5.60 39.40 22.65
CA TRP A 206 -4.32 40.09 22.88
C TRP A 206 -3.18 39.15 23.28
N GLN A 207 -3.50 37.99 23.84
CA GLN A 207 -2.53 37.02 24.34
C GLN A 207 -2.60 35.67 23.57
N THR A 208 -3.29 35.65 22.44
CA THR A 208 -3.36 34.49 21.53
C THR A 208 -2.41 34.72 20.38
N PHE A 209 -1.18 34.22 20.49
CA PHE A 209 -0.14 34.50 19.52
C PHE A 209 -0.17 33.54 18.33
N THR A 210 0.19 34.06 17.17
CA THR A 210 0.48 33.33 15.93
C THR A 210 1.91 33.65 15.49
N THR A 211 2.58 32.67 14.88
CA THR A 211 3.92 32.89 14.32
C THR A 211 3.74 33.25 12.85
N HIS A 212 4.23 34.41 12.47
CA HIS A 212 4.21 34.88 11.09
C HIS A 212 5.62 34.77 10.53
N ASN A 213 5.78 34.11 9.38
CA ASN A 213 6.99 34.21 8.58
C ASN A 213 6.91 35.52 7.79
N VAL A 214 7.86 36.43 8.03
CA VAL A 214 7.75 37.81 7.50
C VAL A 214 8.46 37.95 6.16
N ASN A 215 9.69 37.45 6.07
CA ASN A 215 10.43 37.31 4.81
C ASN A 215 11.73 36.50 5.02
N SER A 216 12.43 36.17 3.93
CA SER A 216 13.85 35.86 3.94
C SER A 216 14.72 37.10 3.65
N PHE A 217 15.95 37.11 4.16
CA PHE A 217 16.89 38.20 3.96
C PHE A 217 18.34 37.72 3.97
N ASN A 218 19.16 38.41 3.19
CA ASN A 218 20.58 38.15 3.05
C ASN A 218 21.41 39.12 3.89
N VAL A 219 22.42 38.60 4.58
CA VAL A 219 23.39 39.42 5.31
C VAL A 219 24.82 38.99 5.04
N ASN A 220 25.75 39.96 5.14
CA ASN A 220 27.17 39.65 5.25
C ASN A 220 27.49 39.33 6.71
N SER A 221 28.51 38.51 6.96
CA SER A 221 28.92 38.19 8.33
C SER A 221 29.23 39.47 9.13
N GLY A 222 28.64 39.58 10.33
CA GLY A 222 28.84 40.72 11.22
C GLY A 222 27.73 40.90 12.24
N THR A 223 27.83 41.98 13.01
CA THR A 223 26.77 42.45 13.91
C THR A 223 25.88 43.45 13.17
N HIS A 224 24.56 43.24 13.23
CA HIS A 224 23.55 44.03 12.56
C HIS A 224 22.54 44.59 13.56
N THR A 225 21.91 45.70 13.20
CA THR A 225 20.74 46.25 13.90
C THR A 225 19.47 45.77 13.21
N LEU A 226 18.69 44.91 13.89
CA LEU A 226 17.33 44.55 13.49
C LEU A 226 16.37 45.56 14.11
N ARG A 227 15.47 46.11 13.33
CA ARG A 227 14.48 47.09 13.78
C ARG A 227 13.09 46.66 13.36
N LEU A 228 12.13 46.79 14.26
CA LEU A 228 10.71 46.65 14.01
C LEU A 228 10.05 48.02 14.16
N ASP A 229 9.42 48.51 13.09
CA ASP A 229 8.63 49.74 13.07
C ASP A 229 7.13 49.37 13.08
N VAL A 230 6.37 49.92 14.03
CA VAL A 230 4.91 49.74 14.11
C VAL A 230 4.26 50.73 13.13
N ASN A 231 3.67 50.19 12.07
CA ASN A 231 2.98 50.98 11.05
C ASN A 231 1.53 51.29 11.44
N SER A 232 0.87 50.32 12.08
CA SER A 232 -0.49 50.43 12.60
C SER A 232 -0.60 49.55 13.84
N GLY A 233 -1.23 50.06 14.89
CA GLY A 233 -1.54 49.32 16.10
C GLY A 233 -3.06 49.20 16.34
N PRO A 234 -3.50 48.44 17.35
CA PRO A 234 -2.66 47.73 18.32
C PRO A 234 -2.45 46.26 17.95
N PHE A 235 -1.25 45.75 18.28
CA PHE A 235 -0.91 44.34 18.34
C PHE A 235 0.17 44.09 19.41
N ASN A 236 0.26 42.85 19.87
CA ASN A 236 1.25 42.37 20.79
C ASN A 236 2.36 41.62 20.04
N LEU A 237 3.61 41.78 20.47
CA LEU A 237 4.79 41.11 19.94
C LEU A 237 5.51 40.37 21.07
N ASN A 238 5.72 39.07 20.92
CA ASN A 238 6.37 38.22 21.92
C ASN A 238 7.85 37.94 21.59
N TRP A 239 8.17 37.49 20.38
CA TRP A 239 9.57 37.30 19.98
C TRP A 239 9.74 37.41 18.46
N LEU A 240 11.00 37.58 18.04
CA LEU A 240 11.46 37.47 16.65
C LEU A 240 12.44 36.29 16.55
N GLN A 241 12.35 35.46 15.51
CA GLN A 241 13.24 34.31 15.31
C GLN A 241 13.92 34.38 13.95
N ILE A 242 15.22 34.10 13.90
CA ILE A 242 16.05 34.09 12.70
C ILE A 242 16.60 32.68 12.48
N VAL A 243 16.35 32.08 11.31
CA VAL A 243 16.76 30.69 10.98
C VAL A 243 17.59 30.70 9.70
N SER A 244 18.75 30.04 9.69
CA SER A 244 19.59 29.87 8.48
C SER A 244 18.96 28.92 7.48
N ILE A 245 18.96 29.29 6.19
CA ILE A 245 18.49 28.43 5.09
C ILE A 245 19.71 28.00 4.27
N ILE A 246 19.90 26.68 4.03
CA ILE A 246 20.83 26.17 3.01
C ILE A 246 20.00 25.92 1.75
N ASP A 247 20.22 26.75 0.74
CA ASP A 247 19.40 26.89 -0.46
C ASP A 247 20.37 27.20 -1.62
N ASP A 248 20.77 26.15 -2.34
CA ASP A 248 21.86 26.16 -3.32
C ASP A 248 21.49 26.96 -4.57
N ASP A 249 20.21 26.96 -4.96
CA ASP A 249 19.69 27.71 -6.12
C ASP A 249 19.04 29.06 -5.74
N ASN A 250 18.91 29.31 -4.42
CA ASN A 250 18.42 30.54 -3.78
C ASN A 250 16.93 30.83 -4.08
N ASP A 251 16.11 29.80 -4.30
CA ASP A 251 14.69 29.95 -4.60
C ASP A 251 13.78 30.15 -3.37
N GLY A 252 14.34 29.97 -2.17
CA GLY A 252 13.65 30.10 -0.89
C GLY A 252 13.28 28.78 -0.21
N ILE A 253 13.54 27.62 -0.84
CA ILE A 253 13.34 26.30 -0.28
C ILE A 253 14.71 25.66 0.05
N ALA A 254 14.79 24.98 1.19
CA ALA A 254 16.06 24.37 1.59
C ALA A 254 16.34 23.10 0.79
N ASN A 255 17.61 22.83 0.47
CA ASN A 255 18.03 21.71 -0.40
C ASN A 255 17.49 20.33 -0.01
N ASP A 256 17.23 20.09 1.29
CA ASP A 256 16.70 18.83 1.81
C ASP A 256 15.20 18.66 1.62
N LEU A 257 14.50 19.75 1.31
CA LEU A 257 13.10 19.80 0.94
C LEU A 257 12.91 20.09 -0.56
N ASP A 258 13.95 20.57 -1.24
CA ASP A 258 13.93 20.99 -2.63
C ASP A 258 14.06 19.79 -3.61
N SER A 259 13.00 19.56 -4.37
CA SER A 259 12.90 18.55 -5.43
C SER A 259 13.27 19.10 -6.81
N CYS A 260 13.52 20.41 -6.94
CA CYS A 260 13.87 21.11 -8.18
C CYS A 260 15.10 22.01 -7.98
N PRO A 261 16.30 21.42 -7.83
CA PRO A 261 17.51 22.06 -7.30
C PRO A 261 18.21 23.06 -8.24
N ASN A 262 17.51 23.59 -9.24
CA ASN A 262 18.02 24.58 -10.19
C ASN A 262 16.95 25.61 -10.57
N THR A 263 16.02 25.90 -9.67
CA THR A 263 15.00 26.90 -9.88
C THR A 263 15.64 28.29 -10.02
N PRO A 264 15.28 29.07 -11.06
CA PRO A 264 15.81 30.42 -11.22
C PRO A 264 15.41 31.35 -10.05
N LEU A 265 16.39 32.07 -9.52
CA LEU A 265 16.22 33.08 -8.46
C LEU A 265 14.99 34.00 -8.70
N ASN A 266 14.08 34.07 -7.71
CA ASN A 266 12.78 34.79 -7.71
C ASN A 266 11.63 34.13 -8.49
N THR A 267 11.72 32.84 -8.81
CA THR A 267 10.56 32.07 -9.31
C THR A 267 9.67 31.68 -8.14
N SER A 268 8.34 31.70 -8.32
CA SER A 268 7.40 31.24 -7.29
C SER A 268 7.39 29.71 -7.27
N VAL A 269 7.67 29.09 -6.12
CA VAL A 269 7.82 27.64 -5.96
C VAL A 269 6.90 27.06 -4.89
N ASN A 270 6.71 25.73 -4.90
CA ASN A 270 5.96 25.01 -3.89
C ASN A 270 6.78 24.64 -2.64
N GLU A 271 6.14 23.89 -1.74
CA GLU A 271 6.72 23.36 -0.51
C GLU A 271 7.96 22.47 -0.69
N VAL A 272 8.31 22.12 -1.93
CA VAL A 272 9.49 21.33 -2.31
C VAL A 272 10.28 21.95 -3.46
N GLY A 273 10.32 23.28 -3.56
CA GLY A 273 11.26 24.02 -4.44
C GLY A 273 10.95 23.99 -5.93
N CYS A 274 9.80 23.43 -6.32
CA CYS A 274 9.45 23.31 -7.72
C CYS A 274 8.58 24.47 -8.19
N PRO A 275 8.95 25.13 -9.30
CA PRO A 275 8.12 26.17 -9.89
C PRO A 275 6.92 25.55 -10.60
N ASP A 276 5.96 26.38 -10.94
CA ASP A 276 4.88 26.03 -11.86
C ASP A 276 5.21 26.74 -13.18
N SER A 277 5.96 26.05 -14.04
CA SER A 277 6.59 26.65 -15.23
C SER A 277 5.57 27.11 -16.28
N ASP A 278 4.38 26.52 -16.32
CA ASP A 278 3.32 26.86 -17.25
C ASP A 278 2.10 27.55 -16.61
N ASN A 279 2.10 27.68 -15.27
CA ASN A 279 1.10 28.34 -14.43
C ASN A 279 -0.29 27.68 -14.49
N ASP A 280 -0.33 26.35 -14.60
CA ASP A 280 -1.58 25.59 -14.63
C ASP A 280 -2.12 25.20 -13.23
N GLY A 281 -1.34 25.47 -12.17
CA GLY A 281 -1.66 25.16 -10.78
C GLY A 281 -1.03 23.87 -10.25
N VAL A 282 -0.24 23.15 -11.06
CA VAL A 282 0.55 21.98 -10.67
C VAL A 282 2.02 22.29 -10.90
N PHE A 283 2.81 22.12 -9.85
CA PHE A 283 4.23 22.42 -9.90
C PHE A 283 5.03 21.34 -10.64
N ASP A 284 6.12 21.74 -11.30
CA ASP A 284 6.95 20.96 -12.22
C ASP A 284 7.34 19.55 -11.75
N ASN A 285 7.49 19.32 -10.45
CA ASN A 285 7.80 17.98 -9.91
C ASN A 285 6.62 17.03 -9.83
N ARG A 286 5.41 17.55 -9.92
CA ARG A 286 4.16 16.80 -10.00
C ARG A 286 3.58 16.88 -11.40
N ASP A 287 4.09 17.77 -12.23
CA ASP A 287 3.60 18.05 -13.57
C ASP A 287 4.28 17.16 -14.64
N ASN A 288 3.49 16.24 -15.18
CA ASN A 288 3.83 15.36 -16.29
C ASN A 288 3.54 16.00 -17.67
N CYS A 289 2.92 17.17 -17.69
CA CYS A 289 2.49 17.91 -18.87
C CYS A 289 2.92 19.39 -18.80
N PRO A 290 4.24 19.67 -18.88
CA PRO A 290 4.89 20.96 -18.52
C PRO A 290 4.68 22.13 -19.51
N ALA A 291 3.58 22.10 -20.26
CA ALA A 291 3.21 23.14 -21.22
C ALA A 291 1.68 23.32 -21.33
N THR A 292 0.95 23.00 -20.28
CA THR A 292 -0.48 23.20 -20.16
C THR A 292 -0.80 24.70 -20.08
N PRO A 293 -1.76 25.23 -20.86
CA PRO A 293 -2.05 26.67 -20.82
C PRO A 293 -2.62 27.13 -19.45
N GLU A 294 -2.17 28.29 -18.96
CA GLU A 294 -2.75 28.99 -17.79
C GLU A 294 -4.30 29.03 -17.85
N ASP A 295 -4.97 28.78 -16.71
CA ASP A 295 -6.43 28.60 -16.52
C ASP A 295 -7.04 27.30 -17.10
N THR A 296 -6.22 26.34 -17.53
CA THR A 296 -6.69 25.00 -17.90
C THR A 296 -6.97 24.18 -16.64
N PHE A 297 -8.04 23.36 -16.66
CA PHE A 297 -8.31 22.45 -15.56
C PHE A 297 -7.35 21.26 -15.73
N VAL A 298 -6.64 20.86 -14.67
CA VAL A 298 -5.54 19.90 -14.74
C VAL A 298 -5.69 18.81 -13.68
N ASP A 299 -5.29 17.58 -13.99
CA ASP A 299 -5.28 16.52 -12.98
C ASP A 299 -4.17 16.75 -11.96
N PHE A 300 -4.07 15.82 -11.01
CA PHE A 300 -2.99 15.82 -10.04
C PHE A 300 -1.59 15.77 -10.68
N PHE A 301 -1.48 15.46 -11.98
CA PHE A 301 -0.23 15.39 -12.73
C PHE A 301 0.01 16.58 -13.67
N GLY A 302 -0.70 17.70 -13.53
CA GLY A 302 -0.51 18.89 -14.39
C GLY A 302 -0.91 18.68 -15.85
N CYS A 303 -1.51 17.52 -16.15
CA CYS A 303 -2.04 17.27 -17.47
C CYS A 303 -3.44 17.87 -17.55
N GLU A 304 -3.71 18.61 -18.64
CA GLU A 304 -5.05 19.11 -18.98
C GLU A 304 -6.09 18.00 -18.71
N THR A 305 -6.77 18.14 -17.58
CA THR A 305 -8.01 17.43 -17.31
C THR A 305 -9.07 18.47 -17.25
N VAL A 306 -9.75 18.55 -18.36
CA VAL A 306 -11.14 18.91 -18.36
C VAL A 306 -11.79 18.19 -17.17
N LYS A 307 -12.28 18.95 -16.16
CA LYS A 307 -13.13 18.40 -15.09
C LYS A 307 -14.14 17.57 -15.85
N GLN A 308 -13.98 16.25 -15.88
CA GLN A 308 -14.80 15.42 -16.73
C GLN A 308 -16.18 15.49 -16.14
N LEU A 309 -16.98 16.39 -16.69
CA LEU A 309 -18.38 16.45 -16.42
C LEU A 309 -18.88 15.13 -17.00
N ILE A 310 -19.52 14.30 -16.18
CA ILE A 310 -20.09 13.06 -16.68
C ILE A 310 -21.32 13.49 -17.50
N GLU A 311 -21.14 13.79 -18.80
CA GLU A 311 -22.26 14.17 -19.67
C GLU A 311 -23.01 12.95 -20.18
N VAL A 312 -22.34 11.81 -20.27
CA VAL A 312 -22.94 10.57 -20.73
C VAL A 312 -22.74 9.50 -19.66
N ALA A 313 -23.84 8.85 -19.31
CA ALA A 313 -23.85 7.61 -18.55
C ALA A 313 -24.62 6.56 -19.35
N PHE A 314 -24.89 5.42 -18.75
CA PHE A 314 -25.76 4.40 -19.34
C PHE A 314 -26.75 3.89 -18.29
N ASN A 315 -27.88 3.37 -18.75
CA ASN A 315 -28.89 2.73 -17.92
C ASN A 315 -29.61 1.67 -18.75
N ASN A 316 -29.60 0.40 -18.33
CA ASN A 316 -30.13 -0.73 -19.12
C ASN A 316 -29.60 -0.72 -20.57
N ASP A 317 -28.26 -0.68 -20.71
CA ASP A 317 -27.50 -0.72 -21.97
C ASP A 317 -27.73 0.44 -22.95
N ILE A 318 -28.60 1.40 -22.65
CA ILE A 318 -28.76 2.62 -23.43
C ILE A 318 -28.01 3.79 -22.81
N LEU A 319 -27.46 4.65 -23.65
CA LEU A 319 -26.87 5.90 -23.21
C LEU A 319 -27.92 6.81 -22.62
N VAL A 320 -27.59 7.43 -21.50
CA VAL A 320 -28.39 8.45 -20.82
C VAL A 320 -27.53 9.65 -20.49
N GLY A 321 -28.14 10.80 -20.22
CA GLY A 321 -27.42 11.95 -19.69
C GLY A 321 -26.71 11.57 -18.38
N GLY A 322 -25.42 11.83 -18.28
CA GLY A 322 -24.65 11.63 -17.07
C GLY A 322 -24.96 12.69 -16.01
N ALA A 323 -24.32 12.56 -14.83
CA ALA A 323 -24.61 13.37 -13.65
C ALA A 323 -24.46 14.89 -13.88
N ASP A 324 -23.59 15.29 -14.79
CA ASP A 324 -23.27 16.69 -15.08
C ASP A 324 -23.90 17.20 -16.39
N SER A 325 -24.71 16.37 -17.05
CA SER A 325 -25.50 16.80 -18.21
C SER A 325 -26.68 17.71 -17.82
N GLU A 326 -27.24 18.45 -18.79
CA GLU A 326 -28.45 19.26 -18.56
C GLU A 326 -29.67 18.42 -18.11
N GLN A 327 -29.71 17.12 -18.46
CA GLN A 327 -30.80 16.21 -18.11
C GLN A 327 -30.28 14.84 -17.64
N PRO A 328 -29.76 14.72 -16.40
CA PRO A 328 -29.18 13.48 -15.90
C PRO A 328 -30.20 12.33 -15.82
N GLY A 329 -29.85 11.18 -16.40
CA GLY A 329 -30.63 9.95 -16.46
C GLY A 329 -31.73 9.92 -17.53
N PHE A 330 -31.85 10.96 -18.37
CA PHE A 330 -32.74 10.95 -19.54
C PHE A 330 -32.06 10.27 -20.72
N THR A 331 -32.83 9.54 -21.52
CA THR A 331 -32.33 8.76 -22.66
C THR A 331 -31.69 9.64 -23.72
N LEU A 332 -30.57 9.19 -24.26
CA LEU A 332 -29.87 9.83 -25.37
C LEU A 332 -30.15 9.11 -26.70
N TYR A 333 -30.32 9.91 -27.74
CA TYR A 333 -30.71 9.49 -29.08
C TYR A 333 -29.69 9.90 -30.13
N VAL A 334 -29.70 9.18 -31.25
CA VAL A 334 -28.97 9.50 -32.49
C VAL A 334 -29.97 9.73 -33.63
N PHE A 335 -29.55 10.52 -34.62
CA PHE A 335 -30.39 10.89 -35.76
C PHE A 335 -29.88 10.28 -37.06
N ASP A 336 -30.71 9.52 -37.77
CA ASP A 336 -30.35 8.83 -39.01
C ASP A 336 -29.82 9.76 -40.10
N ASN A 337 -30.34 10.99 -40.16
CA ASN A 337 -29.89 11.96 -41.15
C ASN A 337 -28.49 12.49 -40.87
N ASP A 338 -27.92 12.24 -39.68
CA ASP A 338 -26.52 12.58 -39.38
C ASP A 338 -25.54 11.56 -40.01
N ILE A 339 -26.01 10.40 -40.47
CA ILE A 339 -25.19 9.35 -41.08
C ILE A 339 -24.48 9.89 -42.33
N GLY A 340 -23.14 9.83 -42.32
CA GLY A 340 -22.28 10.28 -43.42
C GLY A 340 -22.11 11.80 -43.51
N SER A 341 -22.62 12.56 -42.53
CA SER A 341 -22.43 14.00 -42.44
C SER A 341 -21.22 14.36 -41.55
N GLN A 342 -20.62 15.55 -41.77
CA GLN A 342 -19.56 16.09 -40.91
C GLN A 342 -20.17 16.94 -39.80
N GLY A 343 -20.93 16.32 -38.89
CA GLY A 343 -21.57 16.99 -37.76
C GLY A 343 -23.05 16.63 -37.58
N SER A 344 -23.85 17.58 -37.10
CA SER A 344 -25.29 17.42 -36.86
C SER A 344 -26.10 18.13 -37.95
N ASN A 345 -27.06 17.42 -38.55
CA ASN A 345 -28.10 17.99 -39.42
C ASN A 345 -29.34 18.44 -38.62
N CYS A 346 -29.42 18.13 -37.32
CA CYS A 346 -30.50 18.57 -36.46
C CYS A 346 -30.22 19.96 -35.87
N ASN A 347 -30.56 21.01 -36.61
CA ASN A 347 -30.36 22.41 -36.22
C ASN A 347 -31.69 23.18 -36.07
N ALA A 348 -31.63 24.37 -35.44
CA ALA A 348 -32.77 25.27 -35.22
C ALA A 348 -34.01 24.58 -34.63
N SER A 349 -35.12 24.51 -35.37
CA SER A 349 -36.39 23.92 -34.88
C SER A 349 -36.29 22.43 -34.58
N CYS A 350 -35.34 21.72 -35.19
CA CYS A 350 -35.05 20.33 -34.85
C CYS A 350 -34.47 20.25 -33.44
N ALA A 351 -33.40 21.02 -33.17
CA ALA A 351 -32.72 21.09 -31.89
C ALA A 351 -33.61 21.62 -30.73
N THR A 352 -34.73 22.29 -31.05
CA THR A 352 -35.72 22.67 -30.02
C THR A 352 -36.54 21.48 -29.53
N ASN A 353 -36.82 20.50 -30.39
CA ASN A 353 -37.54 19.28 -30.02
C ASN A 353 -36.60 18.15 -29.60
N TRP A 354 -35.35 18.21 -30.07
CA TRP A 354 -34.27 17.27 -29.78
C TRP A 354 -33.05 18.03 -29.27
N PRO A 355 -33.06 18.47 -28.00
CA PRO A 355 -31.94 19.25 -27.46
C PRO A 355 -30.63 18.47 -27.57
N PRO A 356 -29.56 19.05 -28.15
CA PRO A 356 -28.26 18.38 -28.21
C PRO A 356 -27.68 18.23 -26.80
N LEU A 357 -26.98 17.11 -26.55
CA LEU A 357 -26.15 16.97 -25.36
C LEU A 357 -24.87 17.81 -25.52
N LEU A 358 -24.89 19.03 -24.97
CA LEU A 358 -23.77 19.94 -25.06
C LEU A 358 -22.65 19.55 -24.08
N VAL A 359 -21.40 19.67 -24.52
CA VAL A 359 -20.22 19.50 -23.67
C VAL A 359 -19.60 20.87 -23.42
N SER A 360 -19.61 21.28 -22.17
CA SER A 360 -19.21 22.65 -21.79
C SER A 360 -17.70 22.79 -21.58
N ASP A 361 -17.06 21.67 -21.31
CA ASP A 361 -15.66 21.52 -20.93
C ASP A 361 -14.80 21.11 -22.16
N GLY A 362 -15.46 20.74 -23.26
CA GLY A 362 -14.86 20.45 -24.54
C GLY A 362 -14.50 19.00 -24.78
N ILE A 363 -14.69 18.11 -23.80
CA ILE A 363 -14.46 16.66 -23.86
C ILE A 363 -15.73 15.95 -23.41
N ALA A 364 -16.28 15.10 -24.27
CA ALA A 364 -17.40 14.26 -23.87
C ALA A 364 -16.91 13.14 -22.94
N SER A 365 -17.45 13.07 -21.74
CA SER A 365 -16.98 12.15 -20.69
C SER A 365 -18.10 11.34 -20.03
N GLY A 366 -17.70 10.34 -19.25
CA GLY A 366 -18.60 9.49 -18.44
C GLY A 366 -18.83 8.07 -18.97
N VAL A 367 -18.55 7.83 -20.25
CA VAL A 367 -18.43 6.48 -20.81
C VAL A 367 -17.35 6.41 -21.92
N PRO A 368 -16.66 5.28 -22.15
CA PRO A 368 -15.75 5.13 -23.31
C PRO A 368 -16.41 5.28 -24.68
N ASN A 369 -15.58 5.46 -25.73
CA ASN A 369 -15.97 5.71 -27.13
C ASN A 369 -16.76 7.00 -27.38
N LEU A 370 -16.59 7.98 -26.51
CA LEU A 370 -17.09 9.33 -26.71
C LEU A 370 -16.14 10.18 -27.56
N SER A 371 -16.76 11.12 -28.26
CA SER A 371 -16.15 12.08 -29.17
C SER A 371 -16.95 13.38 -29.10
N VAL A 372 -16.42 14.45 -29.69
CA VAL A 372 -17.09 15.75 -29.70
C VAL A 372 -17.23 16.23 -31.13
N ILE A 373 -18.42 16.71 -31.49
CA ILE A 373 -18.67 17.37 -32.77
C ILE A 373 -18.93 18.87 -32.57
N SER A 374 -18.51 19.68 -33.55
CA SER A 374 -18.85 21.10 -33.61
C SER A 374 -20.15 21.32 -34.37
N ARG A 375 -21.07 22.11 -33.81
CA ARG A 375 -22.35 22.46 -34.42
C ARG A 375 -22.26 23.77 -35.22
N ASP A 376 -23.25 24.05 -36.07
CA ASP A 376 -23.32 25.27 -36.90
C ASP A 376 -23.29 26.59 -36.09
N ASP A 377 -23.74 26.53 -34.83
CA ASP A 377 -23.77 27.67 -33.90
C ASP A 377 -22.50 27.77 -33.02
N SER A 378 -21.46 27.00 -33.36
CA SER A 378 -20.17 26.91 -32.64
C SER A 378 -20.26 26.26 -31.25
N THR A 379 -21.40 25.73 -30.84
CA THR A 379 -21.48 24.89 -29.63
C THR A 379 -20.88 23.51 -29.89
N LYS A 380 -20.32 22.89 -28.85
CA LYS A 380 -19.78 21.52 -28.88
C LYS A 380 -20.82 20.54 -28.34
N GLN A 381 -20.97 19.41 -29.01
CA GLN A 381 -21.94 18.38 -28.65
C GLN A 381 -21.25 17.02 -28.50
N ALA A 382 -21.62 16.28 -27.46
CA ALA A 382 -21.18 14.91 -27.26
C ALA A 382 -21.67 14.00 -28.40
N ALA A 383 -20.79 13.12 -28.85
CA ALA A 383 -21.07 12.12 -29.86
C ALA A 383 -20.50 10.78 -29.41
N TYR A 384 -21.25 9.69 -29.59
CA TYR A 384 -20.79 8.34 -29.28
C TYR A 384 -20.55 7.58 -30.58
N ASN A 385 -19.37 6.96 -30.74
CA ASN A 385 -18.94 6.38 -32.02
C ASN A 385 -19.12 7.36 -33.20
N ASN A 386 -18.78 8.64 -32.99
CA ASN A 386 -18.97 9.77 -33.92
C ASN A 386 -20.43 10.09 -34.31
N LYS A 387 -21.44 9.57 -33.60
CA LYS A 387 -22.85 9.93 -33.81
C LYS A 387 -23.29 10.98 -32.77
N PRO A 388 -23.77 12.17 -33.19
CA PRO A 388 -24.20 13.21 -32.25
C PRO A 388 -25.34 12.75 -31.33
N LEU A 389 -25.26 13.07 -30.04
CA LEU A 389 -26.21 12.64 -29.01
C LEU A 389 -27.21 13.74 -28.65
N TYR A 390 -28.49 13.38 -28.53
CA TYR A 390 -29.58 14.31 -28.26
C TYR A 390 -30.50 13.80 -27.15
N PHE A 391 -31.04 14.71 -26.35
CA PHE A 391 -32.23 14.47 -25.55
C PHE A 391 -33.50 14.59 -26.42
N PHE A 392 -34.61 14.07 -25.91
CA PHE A 392 -35.93 14.29 -26.51
C PHE A 392 -36.86 15.04 -25.55
N VAL A 393 -37.42 16.17 -26.00
CA VAL A 393 -38.29 17.00 -25.15
C VAL A 393 -39.59 16.30 -24.71
N GLY A 394 -39.98 15.24 -25.41
CA GLY A 394 -41.16 14.45 -25.08
C GLY A 394 -40.95 13.42 -23.96
N ASP A 395 -39.70 13.12 -23.60
CA ASP A 395 -39.40 12.26 -22.46
C ASP A 395 -39.64 13.04 -21.16
N THR A 396 -40.65 12.63 -20.40
CA THR A 396 -41.06 13.33 -19.16
C THR A 396 -40.51 12.68 -17.89
N ALA A 397 -39.83 11.54 -18.02
CA ALA A 397 -39.19 10.81 -16.94
C ALA A 397 -37.90 10.13 -17.40
N LYS A 398 -36.96 9.96 -16.45
CA LYS A 398 -35.67 9.27 -16.66
C LYS A 398 -35.89 7.84 -17.17
N GLY A 399 -35.05 7.42 -18.11
CA GLY A 399 -35.10 6.09 -18.74
C GLY A 399 -36.32 5.80 -19.62
N THR A 400 -37.19 6.79 -19.90
CA THR A 400 -38.23 6.62 -20.93
C THR A 400 -37.62 6.73 -22.33
N THR A 401 -38.22 6.05 -23.31
CA THR A 401 -37.66 5.94 -24.67
C THR A 401 -38.60 6.46 -25.76
N GLU A 402 -39.52 7.39 -25.45
CA GLU A 402 -40.61 7.80 -26.34
C GLU A 402 -40.11 8.40 -27.67
N GLY A 403 -38.92 9.01 -27.65
CA GLY A 403 -38.25 9.50 -28.86
C GLY A 403 -38.01 8.43 -29.93
N ALA A 404 -37.77 7.17 -29.54
CA ALA A 404 -37.49 6.07 -30.47
C ALA A 404 -38.70 5.72 -31.36
N ASN A 405 -39.91 6.17 -30.99
CA ASN A 405 -41.11 5.97 -31.79
C ASN A 405 -41.22 6.98 -32.95
N ILE A 406 -40.31 7.94 -33.06
CA ILE A 406 -40.30 8.98 -34.09
C ILE A 406 -39.35 8.56 -35.21
N ALA A 407 -39.88 8.49 -36.44
CA ALA A 407 -39.11 8.02 -37.60
C ALA A 407 -37.79 8.81 -37.79
N GLY A 408 -36.68 8.06 -37.87
CA GLY A 408 -35.33 8.58 -38.07
C GLY A 408 -34.55 8.87 -36.78
N TRP A 409 -35.11 8.56 -35.61
CA TRP A 409 -34.46 8.74 -34.31
C TRP A 409 -34.40 7.41 -33.56
N ASP A 410 -33.22 7.05 -33.08
CA ASP A 410 -32.98 5.78 -32.40
C ASP A 410 -32.21 6.00 -31.09
N THR A 411 -32.43 5.13 -30.11
CA THR A 411 -31.61 5.09 -28.88
C THR A 411 -30.21 4.57 -29.21
N GLN A 412 -29.19 5.06 -28.49
CA GLN A 412 -27.83 4.54 -28.64
C GLN A 412 -27.51 3.53 -27.55
N GLU A 413 -27.20 2.30 -27.96
CA GLU A 413 -26.67 1.27 -27.04
C GLU A 413 -25.22 1.59 -26.67
N TYR A 414 -24.87 1.42 -25.40
CA TYR A 414 -23.54 1.69 -24.86
C TYR A 414 -22.53 0.58 -25.17
N GLY A 415 -22.99 -0.66 -25.34
CA GLY A 415 -22.23 -1.74 -25.96
C GLY A 415 -20.92 -2.20 -25.31
N LEU A 416 -20.38 -1.52 -24.29
CA LEU A 416 -19.09 -1.85 -23.69
C LEU A 416 -19.14 -3.09 -22.80
N PHE A 417 -20.26 -3.28 -22.14
CA PHE A 417 -20.47 -4.46 -21.32
C PHE A 417 -20.85 -5.69 -22.15
N GLY A 418 -21.31 -5.52 -23.39
CA GLY A 418 -22.06 -6.56 -24.09
C GLY A 418 -23.21 -7.03 -23.19
N ASP A 419 -23.17 -8.29 -22.75
CA ASP A 419 -24.16 -8.87 -21.83
C ASP A 419 -23.75 -8.77 -20.33
N ILE A 420 -22.64 -8.11 -19.98
CA ILE A 420 -22.11 -8.06 -18.60
C ILE A 420 -22.87 -7.05 -17.72
N THR A 421 -23.50 -7.52 -16.66
CA THR A 421 -24.07 -6.63 -15.63
C THR A 421 -23.00 -6.25 -14.58
N PRO A 422 -22.78 -4.95 -14.27
CA PRO A 422 -21.82 -4.51 -13.24
C PRO A 422 -22.15 -5.04 -11.84
N LEU A 423 -21.14 -5.51 -11.10
CA LEU A 423 -21.35 -6.11 -9.77
C LEU A 423 -21.86 -5.10 -8.75
N TYR A 424 -21.39 -3.85 -8.85
CA TYR A 424 -21.80 -2.74 -7.98
C TYR A 424 -22.16 -1.51 -8.81
N THR A 425 -23.21 -0.81 -8.40
CA THR A 425 -23.68 0.41 -9.07
C THR A 425 -24.04 1.47 -8.04
N SER A 426 -24.46 2.65 -8.48
CA SER A 426 -24.99 3.70 -7.59
C SER A 426 -26.20 3.27 -6.74
N SER A 427 -26.79 2.10 -7.00
CA SER A 427 -27.88 1.53 -6.21
C SER A 427 -27.43 0.53 -5.13
N THR A 428 -26.14 0.16 -5.10
CA THR A 428 -25.56 -0.71 -4.07
C THR A 428 -25.71 -0.07 -2.69
N GLU A 429 -26.16 -0.85 -1.70
CA GLU A 429 -26.14 -0.40 -0.30
C GLU A 429 -24.70 -0.34 0.22
N LEU A 430 -24.32 0.84 0.71
CA LEU A 430 -22.94 1.13 1.13
C LEU A 430 -22.84 1.12 2.66
N GLU A 431 -21.81 0.44 3.19
CA GLU A 431 -21.38 0.65 4.57
C GLU A 431 -20.96 2.11 4.77
N HIS A 432 -21.04 2.64 5.99
CA HIS A 432 -20.73 4.05 6.25
C HIS A 432 -19.26 4.41 5.98
N ALA A 433 -18.99 5.71 5.78
CA ALA A 433 -17.64 6.21 5.60
C ALA A 433 -16.78 5.99 6.86
N LEU A 434 -15.54 5.51 6.67
CA LEU A 434 -14.55 5.36 7.74
C LEU A 434 -14.06 6.71 8.27
N ILE A 435 -13.95 7.67 7.34
CA ILE A 435 -13.50 9.04 7.58
C ILE A 435 -14.56 9.97 7.02
N TYR A 436 -15.03 10.90 7.82
CA TYR A 436 -15.98 11.92 7.37
C TYR A 436 -15.86 13.18 8.21
N GLU A 437 -16.24 14.31 7.62
CA GLU A 437 -16.18 15.60 8.30
C GLU A 437 -17.54 15.97 8.92
N THR A 438 -17.49 16.62 10.07
CA THR A 438 -18.60 17.40 10.64
C THR A 438 -18.28 18.88 10.48
N ASN A 439 -19.19 19.75 10.95
CA ASN A 439 -18.95 21.20 10.94
C ASN A 439 -17.74 21.63 11.78
N ASP A 440 -17.31 20.79 12.72
CA ASP A 440 -16.35 21.11 13.78
C ASP A 440 -15.27 20.04 14.01
N SER A 441 -15.30 18.92 13.29
CA SER A 441 -14.31 17.85 13.46
C SER A 441 -14.17 16.97 12.22
N VAL A 442 -13.10 16.16 12.20
CA VAL A 442 -12.97 14.99 11.33
C VAL A 442 -13.14 13.74 12.19
N ILE A 443 -14.02 12.84 11.77
CA ILE A 443 -14.23 11.55 12.43
C ILE A 443 -13.42 10.48 11.73
N THR A 444 -12.78 9.58 12.48
CA THR A 444 -12.14 8.36 11.97
C THR A 444 -12.61 7.15 12.77
N LYS A 445 -13.09 6.11 12.08
CA LYS A 445 -13.52 4.85 12.69
C LYS A 445 -12.70 3.68 12.16
N PHE A 446 -12.29 2.80 13.06
CA PHE A 446 -11.51 1.61 12.71
C PHE A 446 -11.66 0.51 13.76
N ALA A 447 -11.14 -0.69 13.46
CA ALA A 447 -11.07 -1.80 14.39
C ALA A 447 -9.63 -2.27 14.64
N ASP A 448 -9.42 -2.97 15.75
CA ASP A 448 -8.15 -3.63 16.05
C ASP A 448 -8.35 -5.01 16.70
N ARG A 449 -7.28 -5.81 16.73
CA ARG A 449 -7.17 -7.11 17.39
C ARG A 449 -6.00 -7.13 18.38
N GLY A 450 -6.02 -8.07 19.31
CA GLY A 450 -4.88 -8.32 20.18
C GLY A 450 -3.64 -8.85 19.43
N ARG A 451 -2.45 -8.39 19.85
CA ARG A 451 -1.10 -8.76 19.38
C ARG A 451 -0.29 -9.42 20.50
N ASP A 452 0.74 -10.21 20.14
CA ASP A 452 1.59 -10.86 21.14
C ASP A 452 2.69 -9.95 21.70
N ARG A 453 3.24 -9.08 20.86
CA ARG A 453 4.35 -8.15 21.13
C ARG A 453 4.16 -6.81 20.44
N HIS A 454 5.16 -5.93 20.53
CA HIS A 454 5.16 -4.62 19.86
C HIS A 454 5.73 -4.71 18.44
N ALA A 455 5.29 -3.81 17.54
CA ALA A 455 5.62 -3.86 16.11
C ALA A 455 7.11 -3.71 15.77
N LYS A 456 7.92 -3.18 16.69
CA LYS A 456 9.35 -2.88 16.50
C LYS A 456 10.27 -3.79 17.33
N GLU A 457 9.75 -4.81 18.00
CA GLU A 457 10.56 -5.77 18.76
C GLU A 457 11.04 -6.94 17.88
N ASP A 458 12.00 -6.65 17.01
CA ASP A 458 12.60 -7.61 16.07
C ASP A 458 13.24 -8.82 16.75
N GLN A 459 13.79 -8.66 17.95
CA GLN A 459 14.39 -9.75 18.71
C GLN A 459 13.41 -10.86 19.12
N PHE A 460 12.09 -10.62 19.04
CA PHE A 460 11.08 -11.61 19.42
C PHE A 460 10.41 -12.28 18.23
N GLN A 461 10.17 -11.55 17.13
CA GLN A 461 9.45 -12.03 15.93
C GLN A 461 8.08 -12.65 16.29
N GLN A 462 7.20 -11.87 16.92
CA GLN A 462 5.91 -12.35 17.45
C GLN A 462 4.75 -11.35 17.29
N TYR A 463 4.87 -10.33 16.45
CA TYR A 463 3.86 -9.30 16.29
C TYR A 463 2.71 -9.70 15.35
N ASP A 464 3.02 -10.33 14.22
CA ASP A 464 2.05 -10.63 13.17
C ASP A 464 1.29 -11.94 13.37
N HIS A 465 1.80 -12.81 14.24
CA HIS A 465 1.13 -14.04 14.67
C HIS A 465 -0.28 -13.85 15.27
N TYR A 466 -1.13 -14.88 15.16
CA TYR A 466 -2.47 -14.95 15.77
C TYR A 466 -2.47 -15.86 17.01
N LEU A 467 -2.88 -15.31 18.16
CA LEU A 467 -2.94 -16.04 19.43
C LEU A 467 -4.17 -16.94 19.51
N SER A 468 -4.11 -18.02 20.30
CA SER A 468 -5.31 -18.85 20.53
C SER A 468 -6.50 -18.04 21.05
N HIS A 469 -7.70 -18.43 20.60
CA HIS A 469 -8.98 -17.78 20.87
C HIS A 469 -9.08 -16.31 20.40
N TYR A 470 -8.27 -15.88 19.42
CA TYR A 470 -8.25 -14.50 18.90
C TYR A 470 -9.62 -13.91 18.50
N TRP A 471 -10.62 -14.74 18.21
CA TRP A 471 -11.96 -14.31 17.81
C TRP A 471 -12.92 -14.04 18.98
N THR A 472 -12.60 -14.47 20.20
CA THR A 472 -13.47 -14.22 21.37
C THR A 472 -12.86 -13.10 22.19
N HIS A 473 -13.60 -12.05 22.53
CA HIS A 473 -13.19 -11.04 23.53
C HIS A 473 -11.91 -10.22 23.24
N ARG A 474 -11.36 -10.27 22.02
CA ARG A 474 -10.00 -9.75 21.69
C ARG A 474 -9.97 -8.78 20.51
N THR A 475 -11.13 -8.26 20.14
CA THR A 475 -11.26 -7.18 19.17
C THR A 475 -11.77 -5.92 19.86
N ALA A 476 -11.45 -4.79 19.26
CA ALA A 476 -11.87 -3.48 19.71
C ALA A 476 -12.29 -2.61 18.52
N ARG A 477 -13.25 -1.71 18.77
CA ARG A 477 -13.78 -0.75 17.79
C ARG A 477 -13.50 0.66 18.29
N TYR A 478 -12.95 1.51 17.44
CA TYR A 478 -12.49 2.85 17.79
C TYR A 478 -13.22 3.92 16.98
N LYS A 479 -13.40 5.08 17.60
CA LYS A 479 -13.87 6.31 16.98
C LYS A 479 -13.05 7.48 17.50
N PHE A 480 -12.34 8.14 16.60
CA PHE A 480 -11.56 9.34 16.87
C PHE A 480 -12.35 10.53 16.34
N THR A 481 -12.55 11.54 17.18
CA THR A 481 -13.18 12.82 16.84
C THR A 481 -12.11 13.90 16.95
N ASP A 482 -11.53 14.26 15.82
CA ASP A 482 -10.43 15.21 15.74
C ASP A 482 -10.96 16.61 15.44
N TYR A 483 -10.98 17.46 16.47
CA TYR A 483 -11.42 18.85 16.35
C TYR A 483 -10.32 19.75 15.77
N VAL A 484 -9.05 19.31 15.75
CA VAL A 484 -7.91 20.10 15.27
C VAL A 484 -8.09 20.46 13.80
N ALA A 485 -8.65 19.54 13.01
CA ALA A 485 -8.98 19.72 11.60
C ALA A 485 -9.86 20.96 11.32
N LYS A 486 -10.68 21.39 12.28
CA LYS A 486 -11.61 22.53 12.14
C LYS A 486 -11.34 23.63 13.18
N GLY A 487 -10.08 23.75 13.62
CA GLY A 487 -9.62 24.82 14.52
C GLY A 487 -9.87 24.58 16.01
N GLY A 488 -10.30 23.38 16.40
CA GLY A 488 -10.27 22.93 17.78
C GLY A 488 -8.86 22.54 18.25
N ALA A 489 -8.75 22.04 19.48
CA ALA A 489 -7.47 21.77 20.14
C ALA A 489 -7.38 20.37 20.77
N SER A 490 -8.28 19.46 20.40
CA SER A 490 -8.36 18.15 21.01
C SER A 490 -8.79 17.07 20.04
N ILE A 491 -8.41 15.84 20.38
CA ILE A 491 -8.92 14.62 19.78
C ILE A 491 -9.64 13.86 20.88
N VAL A 492 -10.93 13.59 20.70
CA VAL A 492 -11.71 12.71 21.57
C VAL A 492 -11.66 11.31 21.00
N ILE A 493 -11.18 10.37 21.81
CA ILE A 493 -11.01 8.98 21.44
C ILE A 493 -12.00 8.14 22.24
N GLU A 494 -12.89 7.45 21.55
CA GLU A 494 -13.85 6.52 22.13
C GLU A 494 -13.55 5.12 21.60
N TRP A 495 -13.62 4.10 22.44
CA TRP A 495 -13.52 2.72 21.98
C TRP A 495 -14.37 1.75 22.78
N VAL A 496 -14.75 0.67 22.12
CA VAL A 496 -15.50 -0.44 22.70
C VAL A 496 -14.70 -1.72 22.52
N THR A 497 -14.47 -2.44 23.60
CA THR A 497 -13.86 -3.78 23.60
C THR A 497 -14.94 -4.84 23.79
N GLU A 498 -14.70 -6.04 23.26
CA GLU A 498 -15.61 -7.18 23.44
C GLU A 498 -15.62 -7.75 24.88
N TRP A 499 -14.69 -7.33 25.73
CA TRP A 499 -14.61 -7.72 27.14
C TRP A 499 -13.95 -6.65 28.00
N GLN A 500 -14.21 -6.69 29.31
CA GLN A 500 -13.66 -5.72 30.26
C GLN A 500 -12.14 -5.77 30.31
N LEU A 501 -11.50 -4.60 30.29
CA LEU A 501 -10.07 -4.43 30.49
C LEU A 501 -9.70 -4.32 31.99
N GLU A 502 -8.59 -4.94 32.38
CA GLU A 502 -7.94 -4.81 33.71
C GLU A 502 -7.05 -3.56 33.75
N ALA A 503 -6.15 -3.41 32.78
CA ALA A 503 -5.33 -2.22 32.58
C ALA A 503 -5.83 -1.46 31.36
N LEU A 504 -5.99 -0.14 31.49
CA LEU A 504 -6.55 0.73 30.45
C LEU A 504 -5.45 1.37 29.61
N GLU A 505 -4.46 0.57 29.20
CA GLU A 505 -3.27 1.09 28.55
C GLU A 505 -3.58 1.65 27.16
N PHE A 506 -3.42 2.96 27.02
CA PHE A 506 -3.45 3.69 25.76
C PHE A 506 -2.13 4.44 25.62
N ARG A 507 -1.32 4.07 24.61
CA ARG A 507 -0.04 4.72 24.33
C ARG A 507 -0.09 5.52 23.04
N ALA A 508 0.51 6.71 23.08
CA ALA A 508 0.68 7.55 21.90
C ALA A 508 1.99 8.34 21.95
N TRP A 509 2.43 8.80 20.78
CA TRP A 509 3.67 9.58 20.59
C TRP A 509 4.91 8.75 20.87
N TYR A 510 5.42 8.10 19.84
CA TYR A 510 6.62 7.27 19.95
C TYR A 510 7.82 8.06 20.47
N SER A 511 8.68 7.40 21.26
CA SER A 511 9.83 8.02 21.92
C SER A 511 11.15 7.33 21.56
N GLY A 512 11.16 5.99 21.61
CA GLY A 512 12.34 5.17 21.32
C GLY A 512 13.55 5.42 22.24
N MET A 513 13.37 6.04 23.41
CA MET A 513 14.52 6.50 24.24
C MET A 513 15.37 5.38 24.85
N ASN A 514 14.72 4.30 25.30
CA ASN A 514 15.36 3.17 25.97
C ASN A 514 14.93 1.82 25.41
N THR A 515 13.71 1.72 24.90
CA THR A 515 13.18 0.52 24.26
C THR A 515 12.41 0.91 23.00
N VAL A 516 12.36 -0.01 22.04
CA VAL A 516 11.59 0.10 20.79
C VAL A 516 10.07 0.12 20.99
N ALA A 517 9.59 -0.01 22.23
CA ALA A 517 8.19 0.04 22.60
C ALA A 517 7.85 1.22 23.55
N GLN A 518 8.75 2.21 23.63
CA GLN A 518 8.60 3.35 24.52
C GLN A 518 7.89 4.51 23.82
N TYR A 519 6.89 5.06 24.53
CA TYR A 519 6.09 6.20 24.10
C TYR A 519 6.16 7.31 25.16
N HIS A 520 6.03 8.56 24.73
CA HIS A 520 5.93 9.72 25.63
C HIS A 520 4.55 9.84 26.27
N GLY A 521 3.49 9.43 25.55
CA GLY A 521 2.12 9.39 26.05
C GLY A 521 1.76 8.02 26.59
N ASN A 522 1.57 7.91 27.91
CA ASN A 522 0.85 6.79 28.52
C ASN A 522 -0.38 7.37 29.24
N TYR A 523 -1.55 7.13 28.68
CA TYR A 523 -2.80 7.79 29.04
C TYR A 523 -3.71 6.95 29.94
N GLU A 524 -3.28 5.78 30.41
CA GLU A 524 -4.08 4.91 31.30
C GLU A 524 -4.76 5.68 32.46
N PRO A 525 -4.09 6.58 33.21
CA PRO A 525 -4.72 7.33 34.29
C PRO A 525 -5.83 8.30 33.86
N ASN A 526 -5.88 8.63 32.57
CA ASN A 526 -6.83 9.57 31.96
C ASN A 526 -8.00 8.88 31.26
N VAL A 527 -7.96 7.55 31.09
CA VAL A 527 -9.04 6.79 30.47
C VAL A 527 -10.25 6.72 31.39
N VAL A 528 -11.42 7.03 30.86
CA VAL A 528 -12.71 6.90 31.54
C VAL A 528 -13.41 5.63 31.09
N THR A 529 -13.88 4.82 32.03
CA THR A 529 -14.81 3.70 31.73
C THR A 529 -16.23 4.24 31.71
N GLU A 530 -16.86 4.26 30.53
CA GLU A 530 -18.20 4.85 30.33
C GLU A 530 -19.32 3.88 30.76
N GLY A 531 -19.13 2.58 30.52
CA GLY A 531 -20.12 1.56 30.94
C GLY A 531 -20.02 0.24 30.18
N TYR A 532 -20.86 -0.71 30.58
CA TYR A 532 -20.97 -2.04 29.98
C TYR A 532 -22.30 -2.22 29.24
N GLY A 533 -22.34 -3.05 28.21
CA GLY A 533 -23.57 -3.36 27.48
C GLY A 533 -23.33 -3.84 26.06
N THR A 534 -24.24 -3.48 25.16
CA THR A 534 -24.08 -3.65 23.71
C THR A 534 -24.03 -2.27 23.07
N TYR A 535 -23.12 -2.08 22.12
CA TYR A 535 -22.93 -0.80 21.43
C TYR A 535 -23.08 -0.97 19.92
N ASN A 536 -23.77 -0.01 19.28
CA ASN A 536 -23.80 0.07 17.82
C ASN A 536 -22.43 0.54 17.27
N ASP A 537 -22.37 0.77 15.97
CA ASP A 537 -21.13 1.21 15.31
C ASP A 537 -20.69 2.63 15.67
N ASP A 538 -21.63 3.54 15.95
CA ASP A 538 -21.31 4.88 16.48
C ASP A 538 -20.87 4.85 17.96
N LEU A 539 -20.63 3.65 18.49
CA LEU A 539 -20.28 3.39 19.89
C LEU A 539 -21.34 3.95 20.86
N VAL A 540 -22.60 3.98 20.42
CA VAL A 540 -23.77 4.35 21.23
C VAL A 540 -24.37 3.08 21.83
N GLN A 541 -24.61 3.10 23.15
CA GLN A 541 -25.20 1.96 23.85
C GLN A 541 -26.62 1.69 23.35
N THR A 542 -26.87 0.50 22.83
CA THR A 542 -28.19 0.04 22.38
C THR A 542 -28.86 -0.87 23.40
N SER A 543 -28.09 -1.48 24.30
CA SER A 543 -28.59 -2.29 25.40
C SER A 543 -27.66 -2.21 26.62
N THR A 544 -28.22 -2.31 27.82
CA THR A 544 -27.48 -2.47 29.09
C THR A 544 -27.12 -3.92 29.39
N SER A 545 -27.39 -4.84 28.45
CA SER A 545 -26.97 -6.24 28.49
C SER A 545 -25.88 -6.48 27.44
N GLY A 546 -25.00 -7.46 27.67
CA GLY A 546 -23.88 -7.79 26.80
C GLY A 546 -22.55 -7.71 27.55
N ASP A 547 -21.50 -8.19 26.91
CA ASP A 547 -20.17 -8.33 27.50
C ASP A 547 -19.21 -7.18 27.12
N GLN A 548 -19.66 -6.26 26.26
CA GLN A 548 -18.82 -5.17 25.75
C GLN A 548 -18.69 -4.03 26.77
N TYR A 549 -17.53 -3.36 26.75
CA TYR A 549 -17.23 -2.21 27.60
C TYR A 549 -16.78 -1.02 26.75
N LYS A 550 -17.27 0.18 27.09
CA LYS A 550 -16.89 1.42 26.43
C LYS A 550 -15.94 2.24 27.30
N TYR A 551 -14.96 2.83 26.63
CA TYR A 551 -13.96 3.72 27.21
C TYR A 551 -13.85 5.01 26.42
N SER A 552 -13.36 6.05 27.06
CA SER A 552 -13.07 7.33 26.41
C SER A 552 -11.79 7.97 26.95
N LEU A 553 -11.14 8.77 26.10
CA LEU A 553 -9.97 9.56 26.39
C LEU A 553 -10.05 10.87 25.59
N THR A 554 -9.49 11.95 26.12
CA THR A 554 -9.24 13.16 25.33
C THR A 554 -7.76 13.45 25.35
N ILE A 555 -7.16 13.56 24.17
CA ILE A 555 -5.79 14.03 23.98
C ILE A 555 -5.88 15.47 23.52
N ASN A 556 -5.14 16.37 24.18
CA ASN A 556 -5.13 17.79 23.86
C ASN A 556 -3.71 18.34 23.66
N GLU A 557 -2.75 17.43 23.57
CA GLU A 557 -1.34 17.76 23.48
C GLU A 557 -0.56 16.79 22.59
N PHE A 558 0.40 17.33 21.87
CA PHE A 558 1.42 16.62 21.11
C PHE A 558 2.67 16.46 21.96
N ARG A 559 3.25 15.24 21.96
CA ARG A 559 4.51 14.99 22.67
C ARG A 559 5.62 14.69 21.68
N GLY A 560 6.53 15.65 21.49
CA GLY A 560 7.62 15.54 20.52
C GLY A 560 8.66 14.49 20.90
N LEU A 561 9.45 14.03 19.92
CA LEU A 561 10.52 13.06 20.13
C LEU A 561 11.52 13.48 21.21
N ASN A 562 11.83 14.77 21.33
CA ASN A 562 12.71 15.34 22.35
C ASN A 562 12.06 15.44 23.75
N GLY A 563 10.80 15.00 23.90
CA GLY A 563 10.03 15.10 25.13
C GLY A 563 9.34 16.45 25.33
N SER A 564 9.29 17.31 24.29
CA SER A 564 8.47 18.53 24.31
C SER A 564 7.00 18.19 24.45
N ASN A 565 6.23 19.16 24.94
CA ASN A 565 4.78 19.05 25.04
C ASN A 565 4.16 20.29 24.45
N GLU A 566 3.54 20.15 23.29
CA GLU A 566 3.04 21.25 22.46
C GLU A 566 1.53 21.09 22.20
N PRO A 567 0.81 22.15 21.79
CA PRO A 567 -0.54 21.99 21.28
C PRO A 567 -0.61 21.03 20.09
N LEU A 568 -1.75 20.35 19.96
CA LEU A 568 -2.03 19.58 18.74
C LEU A 568 -2.12 20.51 17.53
N ALA A 569 -1.53 20.10 16.41
CA ALA A 569 -1.53 20.83 15.15
C ALA A 569 -1.73 19.88 13.97
N ILE A 570 -2.33 20.40 12.89
CA ILE A 570 -2.54 19.65 11.65
C ILE A 570 -1.20 19.16 11.11
N GLY A 571 -1.14 17.90 10.70
CA GLY A 571 0.05 17.27 10.10
C GLY A 571 0.96 16.54 11.10
N GLN A 572 0.73 16.66 12.42
CA GLN A 572 1.47 15.86 13.39
C GLN A 572 1.15 14.37 13.25
N HIS A 573 2.19 13.54 13.37
CA HIS A 573 2.08 12.09 13.31
C HIS A 573 1.92 11.50 14.71
N MET A 574 0.76 10.90 14.97
CA MET A 574 0.45 10.23 16.23
C MET A 574 0.56 8.71 16.04
N GLU A 575 1.72 8.16 16.35
CA GLU A 575 1.85 6.71 16.52
C GLU A 575 1.10 6.29 17.78
N ILE A 576 0.16 5.34 17.64
CA ILE A 576 -0.67 4.84 18.74
C ILE A 576 -0.55 3.33 18.88
N GLU A 577 -0.68 2.86 20.12
CA GLU A 577 -0.83 1.44 20.44
C GLU A 577 -1.79 1.31 21.63
N VAL A 578 -2.83 0.50 21.49
CA VAL A 578 -3.86 0.31 22.52
C VAL A 578 -3.93 -1.17 22.91
N SER A 579 -3.46 -1.47 24.12
CA SER A 579 -3.38 -2.85 24.59
C SER A 579 -4.72 -3.33 25.14
N GLN A 580 -5.01 -4.62 24.95
CA GLN A 580 -6.21 -5.29 25.42
C GLN A 580 -5.86 -6.23 26.58
N PHE A 581 -5.54 -5.68 27.75
CA PHE A 581 -5.32 -6.47 28.97
C PHE A 581 -6.66 -6.86 29.59
N LEU A 582 -7.13 -8.08 29.38
CA LEU A 582 -8.49 -8.52 29.72
C LEU A 582 -8.62 -8.91 31.21
N LEU A 583 -9.67 -8.42 31.88
CA LEU A 583 -9.98 -8.73 33.29
C LEU A 583 -10.72 -10.06 33.43
N GLY A 584 -10.18 -11.00 34.21
CA GLY A 584 -10.90 -12.24 34.57
C GLY A 584 -11.26 -13.10 33.35
N VAL A 585 -10.29 -13.29 32.45
CA VAL A 585 -10.46 -13.88 31.11
C VAL A 585 -11.16 -15.25 31.15
N PRO A 586 -12.24 -15.45 30.37
CA PRO A 586 -12.93 -16.74 30.29
C PRO A 586 -12.10 -17.88 29.68
N GLU A 587 -11.36 -17.62 28.61
CA GLU A 587 -10.46 -18.57 27.92
C GLU A 587 -9.26 -17.84 27.31
N GLY A 588 -8.13 -18.51 27.09
CA GLY A 588 -6.89 -17.89 26.58
C GLY A 588 -6.09 -17.14 27.65
N ARG A 589 -5.14 -16.28 27.24
CA ARG A 589 -4.32 -15.46 28.17
C ARG A 589 -4.95 -14.10 28.46
N SER A 590 -4.41 -13.37 29.45
CA SER A 590 -4.88 -12.03 29.87
C SER A 590 -4.28 -10.86 29.10
N ASN A 591 -3.06 -11.00 28.56
CA ASN A 591 -2.29 -9.86 28.08
C ASN A 591 -2.17 -9.86 26.55
N TYR A 592 -2.66 -8.81 25.91
CA TYR A 592 -2.54 -8.59 24.46
C TYR A 592 -2.13 -7.16 24.21
N TYR A 593 -1.08 -6.97 23.42
CA TYR A 593 -0.69 -5.64 22.95
C TYR A 593 -1.61 -5.22 21.79
N GLY A 594 -1.57 -3.95 21.41
CA GLY A 594 -2.32 -3.42 20.28
C GLY A 594 -1.53 -3.48 18.97
N THR A 595 -2.22 -3.27 17.85
CA THR A 595 -1.55 -2.91 16.59
C THR A 595 -0.99 -1.49 16.71
N THR A 596 0.22 -1.28 16.20
CA THR A 596 0.80 0.07 16.05
C THR A 596 0.21 0.74 14.80
N TYR A 597 -0.57 1.81 15.00
CA TYR A 597 -1.12 2.63 13.93
C TYR A 597 -0.41 4.00 13.87
N LEU A 598 -0.36 4.60 12.68
CA LEU A 598 0.07 5.99 12.50
C LEU A 598 -1.13 6.84 12.07
N TYR A 599 -1.58 7.71 12.96
CA TYR A 599 -2.69 8.64 12.72
C TYR A 599 -2.16 10.02 12.34
N GLN A 600 -2.80 10.68 11.36
CA GLN A 600 -2.45 12.05 10.95
C GLN A 600 -3.40 13.07 11.57
N VAL A 601 -2.91 13.81 12.57
CA VAL A 601 -3.69 14.83 13.28
C VAL A 601 -4.18 15.89 12.30
N GLY A 602 -5.46 16.24 12.39
CA GLY A 602 -6.13 17.23 11.55
C GLY A 602 -6.49 16.75 10.15
N LYS A 603 -6.05 15.54 9.73
CA LYS A 603 -6.37 14.96 8.41
C LYS A 603 -7.34 13.78 8.51
N GLY A 604 -7.27 13.03 9.61
CA GLY A 604 -8.05 11.81 9.80
C GLY A 604 -7.47 10.60 9.05
N GLY A 605 -7.91 9.42 9.45
CA GLY A 605 -7.44 8.15 8.88
C GLY A 605 -6.13 7.62 9.45
N MET A 606 -5.85 6.37 9.12
CA MET A 606 -4.58 5.69 9.40
C MET A 606 -3.78 5.58 8.11
N VAL A 607 -2.46 5.75 8.21
CA VAL A 607 -1.55 5.61 7.05
C VAL A 607 -0.55 4.49 7.29
N PRO A 608 -0.17 3.74 6.23
CA PRO A 608 0.94 2.80 6.32
C PRO A 608 2.23 3.56 6.63
N TRP A 609 3.09 2.97 7.45
CA TRP A 609 4.26 3.64 8.00
C TRP A 609 5.56 2.84 7.83
N LYS A 610 6.67 3.58 7.74
CA LYS A 610 8.05 3.11 7.85
C LYS A 610 8.75 3.85 8.98
N THR A 611 9.76 3.24 9.59
CA THR A 611 10.64 3.88 10.57
C THR A 611 11.72 4.71 9.89
N VAL A 612 12.11 5.80 10.54
CA VAL A 612 13.25 6.65 10.16
C VAL A 612 14.18 6.81 11.36
N GLY A 613 15.48 6.92 11.10
CA GLY A 613 16.53 7.02 12.11
C GLY A 613 17.02 5.67 12.63
N ASP A 614 18.07 5.73 13.45
CA ASP A 614 18.70 4.56 14.07
C ASP A 614 18.37 4.54 15.57
N PHE A 615 17.74 3.47 16.04
CA PHE A 615 17.38 3.27 17.44
C PHE A 615 18.55 3.49 18.41
N ASN A 616 19.77 3.09 18.05
CA ASN A 616 20.96 3.25 18.90
C ASN A 616 21.51 4.69 18.89
N ASN A 617 21.20 5.47 17.85
CA ASN A 617 21.61 6.85 17.74
C ASN A 617 20.55 7.79 18.31
N LYS A 618 20.74 8.22 19.56
CA LYS A 618 19.79 9.12 20.24
C LYS A 618 19.60 10.49 19.58
N ALA A 619 20.55 10.92 18.76
CA ALA A 619 20.45 12.17 18.00
C ALA A 619 19.64 12.02 16.69
N SER A 620 19.40 10.79 16.25
CA SER A 620 18.51 10.51 15.12
C SER A 620 17.04 10.48 15.56
N GLU A 621 16.16 10.14 14.63
CA GLU A 621 14.73 9.92 14.89
C GLU A 621 14.42 8.60 15.64
N ARG A 622 15.41 7.75 15.87
CA ARG A 622 15.32 6.55 16.74
C ARG A 622 14.20 5.58 16.34
N GLU A 623 14.02 5.33 15.04
CA GLU A 623 12.93 4.52 14.49
C GLU A 623 11.53 5.12 14.71
N ASN A 624 11.43 6.45 14.65
CA ASN A 624 10.15 7.14 14.62
C ASN A 624 9.38 6.78 13.35
N SER A 625 8.06 6.63 13.46
CA SER A 625 7.22 6.25 12.32
C SER A 625 6.88 7.45 11.45
N HIS A 626 7.08 7.28 10.15
CA HIS A 626 6.70 8.20 9.10
C HIS A 626 5.79 7.51 8.09
N PRO A 627 4.86 8.23 7.44
CA PRO A 627 4.06 7.67 6.36
C PRO A 627 4.96 7.13 5.24
N ILE A 628 4.60 5.98 4.66
CA ILE A 628 5.22 5.49 3.43
C ILE A 628 4.77 6.42 2.28
N ALA A 629 5.63 6.68 1.30
CA ALA A 629 5.24 7.42 0.10
C ALA A 629 4.08 6.70 -0.63
N LYS A 630 3.13 7.45 -1.19
CA LYS A 630 1.92 6.88 -1.83
C LYS A 630 2.23 5.88 -2.94
N ALA A 631 3.33 6.06 -3.68
CA ALA A 631 3.78 5.10 -4.70
C ALA A 631 4.00 3.68 -4.15
N GLY A 632 4.32 3.54 -2.85
CA GLY A 632 4.46 2.25 -2.19
C GLY A 632 3.17 1.66 -1.63
N TRP A 633 2.03 2.33 -1.79
CA TRP A 633 0.74 1.89 -1.26
C TRP A 633 0.09 0.89 -2.20
N LEU A 634 0.66 -0.32 -2.31
CA LEU A 634 0.19 -1.34 -3.26
C LEU A 634 -1.30 -1.65 -3.13
N GLY A 635 -1.86 -1.60 -1.91
CA GLY A 635 -3.28 -1.78 -1.63
C GLY A 635 -4.05 -0.48 -1.34
N GLY A 636 -3.55 0.68 -1.73
CA GLY A 636 -4.12 1.97 -1.35
C GLY A 636 -4.13 2.16 0.17
N ASN A 637 -5.25 2.62 0.73
CA ASN A 637 -5.43 2.82 2.17
C ASN A 637 -5.47 1.50 2.97
N THR A 638 -5.67 0.34 2.30
CA THR A 638 -5.58 -0.97 2.96
C THR A 638 -4.15 -1.45 3.17
N THR A 639 -3.17 -0.75 2.59
CA THR A 639 -1.76 -1.14 2.64
C THR A 639 -1.25 -1.25 4.07
N LEU A 640 -0.59 -2.36 4.38
CA LEU A 640 0.05 -2.64 5.66
C LEU A 640 1.41 -1.92 5.77
N PRO A 641 1.81 -1.51 6.99
CA PRO A 641 3.14 -0.96 7.23
C PRO A 641 4.25 -1.98 6.92
N TYR A 642 5.49 -1.47 6.84
CA TYR A 642 6.66 -2.34 6.84
C TYR A 642 6.69 -3.20 8.11
N GLN A 643 7.14 -4.44 7.96
CA GLN A 643 7.21 -5.37 9.07
C GLN A 643 8.60 -5.30 9.71
N TYR A 644 8.67 -4.66 10.87
CA TYR A 644 9.93 -4.51 11.60
C TYR A 644 10.26 -5.69 12.50
N THR A 645 9.28 -6.54 12.81
CA THR A 645 9.51 -7.77 13.56
C THR A 645 10.09 -8.91 12.74
N ASN A 646 10.27 -8.77 11.43
CA ASN A 646 10.92 -9.76 10.56
C ASN A 646 10.33 -11.19 10.73
N GLU A 647 9.00 -11.34 10.73
CA GLU A 647 8.26 -12.61 10.73
C GLU A 647 7.92 -12.99 9.27
N PRO A 648 8.81 -13.73 8.57
CA PRO A 648 8.81 -13.77 7.11
C PRO A 648 7.66 -14.58 6.49
N ASN A 649 6.92 -15.36 7.29
CA ASN A 649 5.84 -16.23 6.81
C ASN A 649 4.43 -15.69 7.11
N ASP A 650 4.31 -14.60 7.88
CA ASP A 650 3.01 -14.10 8.38
C ASP A 650 2.48 -12.86 7.62
N HIS A 651 3.10 -12.55 6.48
CA HIS A 651 2.81 -11.36 5.69
C HIS A 651 1.38 -11.28 5.14
N PHE A 652 0.73 -12.41 4.82
CA PHE A 652 -0.55 -12.45 4.08
C PHE A 652 -1.79 -12.69 4.97
N MET A 653 -1.64 -12.63 6.31
CA MET A 653 -2.72 -12.94 7.26
C MET A 653 -3.27 -11.72 7.99
N GLN A 654 -2.81 -10.51 7.67
CA GLN A 654 -3.10 -9.31 8.45
C GLN A 654 -4.35 -8.56 7.97
N MET A 655 -5.04 -7.92 8.92
CA MET A 655 -6.15 -7.00 8.66
C MET A 655 -5.66 -5.76 7.91
N ALA A 656 -6.44 -5.27 6.94
CA ALA A 656 -6.20 -3.97 6.31
C ALA A 656 -5.97 -2.84 7.34
N THR A 657 -5.06 -1.92 7.05
CA THR A 657 -4.71 -0.80 7.96
C THR A 657 -5.90 0.10 8.29
N ASN A 658 -6.83 0.26 7.35
CA ASN A 658 -8.05 1.05 7.48
C ASN A 658 -9.28 0.19 7.84
N LEU A 659 -9.12 -1.00 8.42
CA LEU A 659 -10.24 -1.92 8.70
C LEU A 659 -11.36 -1.23 9.49
N SER A 660 -12.60 -1.31 8.99
CA SER A 660 -13.76 -0.66 9.62
C SER A 660 -14.05 -1.18 11.02
N SER A 661 -14.59 -0.31 11.87
CA SER A 661 -15.19 -0.69 13.15
C SER A 661 -16.30 -1.74 13.02
N LEU A 662 -16.96 -1.84 11.86
CA LEU A 662 -17.94 -2.90 11.58
C LEU A 662 -17.31 -4.27 11.38
N ASN A 663 -16.08 -4.31 10.85
CA ASN A 663 -15.54 -5.50 10.21
C ASN A 663 -14.45 -6.20 11.02
N GLY A 664 -13.91 -5.59 12.08
CA GLY A 664 -12.95 -6.23 13.00
C GLY A 664 -13.38 -7.59 13.54
N GLN A 665 -14.56 -7.65 14.17
CA GLN A 665 -15.08 -8.90 14.73
C GLN A 665 -15.52 -9.91 13.63
N PRO A 666 -16.25 -9.51 12.58
CA PRO A 666 -16.50 -10.38 11.43
C PRO A 666 -15.24 -10.97 10.78
N PHE A 667 -14.16 -10.18 10.66
CA PHE A 667 -12.89 -10.62 10.08
C PHE A 667 -12.29 -11.79 10.86
N VAL A 668 -12.16 -11.67 12.19
CA VAL A 668 -11.60 -12.76 13.02
C VAL A 668 -12.52 -13.97 13.09
N LEU A 669 -13.84 -13.79 13.02
CA LEU A 669 -14.78 -14.91 12.91
C LEU A 669 -14.69 -15.62 11.56
N GLY A 670 -14.43 -14.87 10.48
CA GLY A 670 -14.17 -15.43 9.15
C GLY A 670 -12.88 -16.21 9.10
N ARG A 671 -11.82 -15.66 9.70
CA ARG A 671 -10.54 -16.35 9.88
C ARG A 671 -10.69 -17.66 10.65
N ARG A 672 -11.51 -17.67 11.71
CA ARG A 672 -11.81 -18.90 12.46
C ARG A 672 -12.36 -20.01 11.53
N ILE A 673 -13.30 -19.67 10.65
CA ILE A 673 -13.86 -20.62 9.67
C ILE A 673 -12.78 -21.09 8.70
N HIS A 674 -11.96 -20.17 8.19
CA HIS A 674 -10.87 -20.47 7.26
C HIS A 674 -9.91 -21.56 7.78
N HIS A 675 -9.64 -21.54 9.08
CA HIS A 675 -8.74 -22.45 9.79
C HIS A 675 -9.44 -23.68 10.42
N THR A 676 -10.75 -23.85 10.22
CA THR A 676 -11.52 -24.96 10.82
C THR A 676 -11.72 -26.09 9.82
N SER A 677 -11.49 -27.33 10.24
CA SER A 677 -11.90 -28.52 9.51
C SER A 677 -13.42 -28.67 9.50
N PHE A 678 -14.01 -28.80 8.31
CA PHE A 678 -15.44 -29.09 8.14
C PHE A 678 -15.78 -30.58 8.35
N VAL A 679 -14.77 -31.43 8.58
CA VAL A 679 -14.97 -32.84 8.93
C VAL A 679 -15.19 -32.98 10.44
N ASP A 680 -14.25 -32.50 11.26
CA ASP A 680 -14.23 -32.75 12.70
C ASP A 680 -14.23 -31.49 13.58
N GLY A 681 -14.24 -30.30 12.96
CA GLY A 681 -14.31 -29.01 13.65
C GLY A 681 -13.01 -28.61 14.35
N LEU A 682 -11.90 -29.34 14.18
CA LEU A 682 -10.60 -28.94 14.73
C LEU A 682 -10.00 -27.76 13.97
N HIS A 683 -9.17 -26.98 14.65
CA HIS A 683 -8.40 -25.89 14.05
C HIS A 683 -6.97 -26.35 13.76
N ASP A 684 -6.37 -25.87 12.66
CA ASP A 684 -5.01 -26.23 12.24
C ASP A 684 -3.90 -25.44 12.96
N GLU A 685 -4.26 -24.40 13.73
CA GLU A 685 -3.32 -23.44 14.31
C GLU A 685 -2.82 -23.82 15.73
N ASP A 686 -3.72 -23.89 16.70
CA ASP A 686 -3.42 -24.15 18.11
C ASP A 686 -4.49 -25.09 18.70
N PRO A 687 -4.11 -26.23 19.29
CA PRO A 687 -5.06 -27.13 19.96
C PRO A 687 -5.92 -26.48 21.04
N ALA A 688 -5.47 -25.38 21.66
CA ALA A 688 -6.25 -24.61 22.64
C ALA A 688 -7.54 -24.05 22.04
N ASN A 689 -7.56 -23.77 20.73
CA ASN A 689 -8.75 -23.28 20.01
C ASN A 689 -9.95 -24.24 20.08
N GLY A 690 -9.71 -25.51 20.41
CA GLY A 690 -10.75 -26.51 20.63
C GLY A 690 -11.49 -26.90 19.35
N VAL A 691 -12.68 -27.49 19.53
CA VAL A 691 -13.54 -27.96 18.44
C VAL A 691 -14.65 -26.94 18.17
N PHE A 692 -14.77 -26.47 16.94
CA PHE A 692 -15.91 -25.69 16.48
C PHE A 692 -17.03 -26.63 16.01
N THR A 693 -17.88 -27.02 16.96
CA THR A 693 -18.91 -28.06 16.76
C THR A 693 -19.92 -27.75 15.66
N GLU A 694 -20.15 -26.48 15.33
CA GLU A 694 -21.05 -26.10 14.23
C GLU A 694 -20.51 -26.52 12.84
N MET A 695 -19.19 -26.59 12.66
CA MET A 695 -18.55 -26.95 11.39
C MET A 695 -18.42 -28.46 11.19
N MET A 696 -18.51 -29.25 12.27
CA MET A 696 -18.37 -30.70 12.23
C MET A 696 -19.37 -31.35 11.27
N GLY A 697 -18.86 -32.25 10.42
CA GLY A 697 -19.67 -33.04 9.49
C GLY A 697 -20.37 -32.22 8.41
N LYS A 698 -19.91 -31.00 8.12
CA LYS A 698 -20.36 -30.20 6.98
C LYS A 698 -19.61 -30.52 5.70
N ALA A 699 -18.42 -31.12 5.78
CA ALA A 699 -17.74 -31.64 4.60
C ALA A 699 -18.60 -32.73 3.97
N GLY A 700 -18.88 -32.56 2.67
CA GLY A 700 -19.74 -33.44 1.90
C GLY A 700 -19.17 -34.83 1.70
N THR A 701 -19.85 -35.59 0.84
CA THR A 701 -19.46 -36.97 0.57
C THR A 701 -18.11 -37.05 -0.14
N HIS A 702 -17.79 -36.11 -1.01
CA HIS A 702 -16.52 -36.01 -1.71
C HIS A 702 -15.91 -34.62 -1.51
N PHE A 703 -14.60 -34.54 -1.33
CA PHE A 703 -13.85 -33.28 -1.18
C PHE A 703 -12.37 -33.46 -1.51
N VAL A 704 -11.68 -32.34 -1.76
CA VAL A 704 -10.21 -32.28 -1.92
C VAL A 704 -9.55 -32.19 -0.55
N ASN A 705 -9.93 -31.18 0.24
CA ASN A 705 -9.36 -30.95 1.57
C ASN A 705 -10.44 -30.46 2.57
N GLU A 706 -10.15 -30.56 3.86
CA GLU A 706 -11.14 -30.35 4.91
C GLU A 706 -11.19 -28.93 5.48
N SER A 707 -10.19 -28.08 5.20
CA SER A 707 -10.14 -26.67 5.61
C SER A 707 -9.61 -25.78 4.47
N CYS A 708 -9.92 -24.48 4.50
CA CYS A 708 -9.38 -23.55 3.49
C CYS A 708 -7.85 -23.41 3.63
N ALA A 709 -7.36 -23.30 4.87
CA ALA A 709 -5.94 -23.16 5.18
C ALA A 709 -5.09 -24.38 4.79
N SER A 710 -5.70 -25.58 4.73
CA SER A 710 -5.02 -26.79 4.26
C SER A 710 -4.53 -26.67 2.81
N CYS A 711 -5.22 -25.89 1.97
CA CYS A 711 -4.81 -25.58 0.60
C CYS A 711 -4.03 -24.26 0.51
N HIS A 712 -4.49 -23.21 1.21
CA HIS A 712 -3.92 -21.87 1.18
C HIS A 712 -2.93 -21.66 2.34
N GLU A 713 -1.70 -22.13 2.19
CA GLU A 713 -0.67 -22.08 3.24
C GLU A 713 -0.45 -20.64 3.73
N ARG A 714 -0.94 -20.32 4.93
CA ARG A 714 -0.89 -18.96 5.53
C ARG A 714 -1.47 -17.88 4.61
N ASN A 715 -2.58 -18.18 3.95
CA ASN A 715 -3.21 -17.38 2.88
C ASN A 715 -2.35 -17.21 1.61
N GLY A 716 -1.18 -17.85 1.54
CA GLY A 716 -0.30 -17.88 0.38
C GLY A 716 -0.65 -18.97 -0.61
N ARG A 717 0.32 -19.26 -1.47
CA ARG A 717 0.26 -20.37 -2.43
C ARG A 717 0.58 -21.69 -1.72
N ALA A 718 0.25 -22.82 -2.34
CA ALA A 718 0.72 -24.12 -1.87
C ALA A 718 2.15 -24.43 -2.36
N ALA A 719 2.86 -25.31 -1.63
CA ALA A 719 4.15 -25.87 -2.02
C ALA A 719 4.01 -27.11 -2.94
N PRO A 720 4.71 -27.19 -4.10
CA PRO A 720 4.76 -28.37 -4.97
C PRO A 720 5.05 -29.66 -4.20
N ALA A 721 4.14 -30.63 -4.28
CA ALA A 721 4.33 -31.91 -3.59
C ALA A 721 5.53 -32.68 -4.19
N PRO A 722 6.27 -33.46 -3.38
CA PRO A 722 7.31 -34.35 -3.88
C PRO A 722 6.78 -35.39 -4.88
N ILE A 723 7.69 -35.95 -5.69
CA ILE A 723 7.36 -36.99 -6.67
C ILE A 723 6.65 -38.17 -5.99
N ASN A 724 5.57 -38.65 -6.60
CA ASN A 724 4.70 -39.74 -6.14
C ASN A 724 3.95 -39.48 -4.83
N ILE A 725 3.92 -38.24 -4.36
CA ILE A 725 3.05 -37.81 -3.26
C ILE A 725 1.75 -37.21 -3.85
N PRO A 726 0.57 -37.53 -3.28
CA PRO A 726 -0.69 -36.93 -3.72
C PRO A 726 -0.67 -35.40 -3.69
N LEU A 727 -1.29 -34.78 -4.69
CA LEU A 727 -1.44 -33.33 -4.84
C LEU A 727 -2.77 -32.87 -4.21
N ASP A 728 -2.83 -32.86 -2.88
CA ASP A 728 -4.02 -32.55 -2.06
C ASP A 728 -4.24 -31.04 -1.81
N LYS A 729 -3.37 -30.19 -2.36
CA LYS A 729 -3.48 -28.71 -2.40
C LYS A 729 -3.65 -28.17 -3.82
N TRP A 730 -3.96 -29.07 -4.76
CA TRP A 730 -4.29 -28.75 -6.14
C TRP A 730 -5.74 -29.05 -6.38
N VAL A 731 -6.36 -28.22 -7.21
CA VAL A 731 -7.63 -28.54 -7.83
C VAL A 731 -7.32 -29.09 -9.23
N PHE A 732 -7.78 -30.31 -9.48
CA PHE A 732 -7.79 -30.90 -10.82
C PHE A 732 -9.20 -30.79 -11.38
N LYS A 733 -9.41 -29.79 -12.23
CA LYS A 733 -10.63 -29.76 -13.05
C LYS A 733 -10.53 -30.86 -14.08
N ILE A 734 -11.60 -31.62 -14.28
CA ILE A 734 -11.64 -32.80 -15.15
C ILE A 734 -12.90 -32.79 -16.02
N ALA A 735 -12.79 -33.41 -17.21
CA ALA A 735 -13.91 -33.54 -18.11
C ALA A 735 -13.78 -34.75 -19.05
N ASP A 736 -14.91 -35.12 -19.67
CA ASP A 736 -14.94 -36.04 -20.80
C ASP A 736 -14.36 -35.41 -22.08
N ALA A 737 -14.29 -36.20 -23.16
CA ALA A 737 -13.78 -35.72 -24.46
C ALA A 737 -14.55 -34.52 -25.04
N ASN A 738 -15.81 -34.32 -24.63
CA ASN A 738 -16.66 -33.21 -25.06
C ASN A 738 -16.56 -31.98 -24.15
N GLY A 739 -15.84 -32.07 -23.01
CA GLY A 739 -15.76 -31.00 -22.01
C GLY A 739 -16.89 -31.01 -20.97
N ASN A 740 -17.73 -32.05 -20.92
CA ASN A 740 -18.73 -32.21 -19.87
C ASN A 740 -18.09 -32.78 -18.60
N PRO A 741 -18.70 -32.60 -17.41
CA PRO A 741 -18.26 -33.27 -16.18
C PRO A 741 -18.05 -34.77 -16.39
N ASP A 742 -16.96 -35.31 -15.82
CA ASP A 742 -16.65 -36.73 -15.88
C ASP A 742 -17.77 -37.52 -15.19
N ALA A 743 -18.34 -38.51 -15.90
CA ALA A 743 -19.48 -39.26 -15.39
C ALA A 743 -19.20 -39.96 -14.05
N GLN A 744 -17.95 -40.33 -13.75
CA GLN A 744 -17.56 -41.04 -12.53
C GLN A 744 -17.15 -40.12 -11.38
N ARG A 745 -16.85 -38.85 -11.64
CA ARG A 745 -16.12 -37.98 -10.71
C ARG A 745 -16.59 -36.52 -10.67
N GLY A 746 -17.49 -36.09 -11.55
CA GLY A 746 -17.92 -34.69 -11.61
C GLY A 746 -16.96 -33.79 -12.39
N SER A 747 -16.97 -32.51 -12.07
CA SER A 747 -16.16 -31.47 -12.75
C SER A 747 -14.80 -31.23 -12.09
N VAL A 748 -14.64 -31.66 -10.84
CA VAL A 748 -13.39 -31.60 -10.08
C VAL A 748 -13.10 -32.97 -9.47
N LEU A 749 -11.86 -33.44 -9.59
CA LEU A 749 -11.45 -34.68 -8.93
C LEU A 749 -11.28 -34.46 -7.42
N GLN A 750 -12.09 -35.16 -6.63
CA GLN A 750 -12.17 -35.06 -5.18
C GLN A 750 -11.63 -36.35 -4.52
N PRO A 751 -10.33 -36.39 -4.13
CA PRO A 751 -9.66 -37.60 -3.67
C PRO A 751 -10.17 -38.17 -2.34
N SER A 752 -10.72 -37.31 -1.48
CA SER A 752 -11.18 -37.65 -0.14
C SER A 752 -12.69 -37.79 -0.08
N ASN A 753 -13.19 -38.56 0.87
CA ASN A 753 -14.62 -38.74 1.06
C ASN A 753 -15.02 -38.99 2.52
N THR A 754 -16.27 -38.67 2.83
CA THR A 754 -16.94 -39.10 4.06
C THR A 754 -17.93 -40.23 3.75
N GLY A 755 -18.02 -41.21 4.66
CA GLY A 755 -18.93 -42.35 4.51
C GLY A 755 -18.35 -43.53 3.73
N ASN A 756 -19.22 -44.47 3.32
CA ASN A 756 -18.83 -45.69 2.62
C ASN A 756 -19.10 -45.57 1.11
N VAL A 757 -18.48 -44.60 0.45
CA VAL A 757 -18.59 -44.38 -1.01
C VAL A 757 -17.32 -44.78 -1.76
N GLN A 758 -17.41 -44.89 -3.07
CA GLN A 758 -16.25 -45.20 -3.92
C GLN A 758 -15.30 -43.99 -3.99
N THR A 759 -13.99 -44.21 -3.84
CA THR A 759 -12.98 -43.16 -4.06
C THR A 759 -12.87 -42.76 -5.54
N GLU A 760 -12.64 -41.48 -5.79
CA GLU A 760 -12.37 -40.94 -7.13
C GLU A 760 -10.91 -41.15 -7.58
N GLY A 761 -10.03 -41.57 -6.66
CA GLY A 761 -8.60 -41.68 -6.88
C GLY A 761 -7.84 -40.42 -6.48
N THR A 762 -6.54 -40.44 -6.71
CA THR A 762 -5.57 -39.40 -6.35
C THR A 762 -4.73 -39.05 -7.57
N VAL A 763 -4.18 -37.83 -7.57
CA VAL A 763 -3.24 -37.36 -8.59
C VAL A 763 -1.89 -37.08 -7.93
N ALA A 764 -0.80 -37.44 -8.60
CA ALA A 764 0.57 -37.17 -8.14
C ALA A 764 1.46 -36.74 -9.31
N ILE A 765 2.53 -36.00 -9.02
CA ILE A 765 3.61 -35.77 -9.99
C ILE A 765 4.46 -37.03 -10.04
N SER A 766 4.43 -37.76 -11.15
CA SER A 766 5.21 -39.00 -11.33
C SER A 766 6.67 -38.73 -11.72
N SER A 767 6.90 -37.63 -12.41
CA SER A 767 8.22 -37.15 -12.86
C SER A 767 8.11 -35.70 -13.34
N TRP A 768 9.26 -35.05 -13.54
CA TRP A 768 9.36 -33.75 -14.20
C TRP A 768 10.01 -33.93 -15.56
N THR A 769 9.50 -33.24 -16.58
CA THR A 769 10.17 -33.08 -17.87
C THR A 769 11.00 -31.81 -17.81
N GLU A 770 12.32 -31.91 -17.93
CA GLU A 770 13.25 -30.77 -17.89
C GLU A 770 13.73 -30.44 -19.32
N SER A 771 13.72 -29.16 -19.69
CA SER A 771 14.19 -28.66 -20.98
C SER A 771 14.69 -27.22 -20.82
N ASN A 772 15.92 -26.94 -21.26
CA ASN A 772 16.54 -25.61 -21.19
C ASN A 772 16.49 -24.96 -19.79
N GLY A 773 16.68 -25.75 -18.73
CA GLY A 773 16.61 -25.25 -17.35
C GLY A 773 15.19 -25.04 -16.80
N LEU A 774 14.14 -25.25 -17.61
CA LEU A 774 12.74 -25.19 -17.20
C LEU A 774 12.15 -26.60 -17.01
N ARG A 775 11.14 -26.74 -16.16
CA ARG A 775 10.46 -28.02 -15.90
C ARG A 775 8.95 -27.97 -16.06
N SER A 776 8.35 -29.05 -16.55
CA SER A 776 6.89 -29.26 -16.54
C SER A 776 6.51 -30.57 -15.84
N PRO A 777 5.38 -30.61 -15.12
CA PRO A 777 4.97 -31.78 -14.34
C PRO A 777 4.35 -32.88 -15.22
N ASN A 778 4.71 -34.14 -14.97
CA ASN A 778 4.05 -35.31 -15.56
C ASN A 778 3.13 -35.97 -14.53
N TYR A 779 1.81 -35.80 -14.67
CA TYR A 779 0.83 -36.31 -13.71
C TYR A 779 0.51 -37.79 -13.91
N SER A 780 0.26 -38.49 -12.80
CA SER A 780 -0.28 -39.85 -12.76
C SER A 780 -1.58 -39.89 -11.94
N PHE A 781 -2.61 -40.50 -12.50
CA PHE A 781 -3.93 -40.66 -11.87
C PHE A 781 -4.13 -42.10 -11.40
N SER A 782 -4.49 -42.30 -10.13
CA SER A 782 -4.60 -43.65 -9.56
C SER A 782 -5.89 -44.39 -9.95
N SER A 783 -6.92 -43.67 -10.42
CA SER A 783 -8.22 -44.23 -10.82
C SER A 783 -8.60 -43.84 -12.26
N GLY A 784 -7.67 -44.05 -13.19
CA GLY A 784 -7.86 -43.75 -14.61
C GLY A 784 -7.66 -42.26 -14.95
N THR A 785 -6.92 -42.00 -16.02
CA THR A 785 -6.67 -40.64 -16.50
C THR A 785 -7.93 -40.07 -17.14
N PRO A 786 -8.41 -38.87 -16.75
CA PRO A 786 -9.50 -38.19 -17.45
C PRO A 786 -9.07 -37.84 -18.88
N GLU A 787 -10.04 -37.75 -19.80
CA GLU A 787 -9.77 -37.36 -21.19
C GLU A 787 -9.21 -35.93 -21.28
N LYS A 788 -9.74 -35.03 -20.43
CA LYS A 788 -9.27 -33.64 -20.31
C LYS A 788 -9.10 -33.26 -18.84
N PHE A 789 -8.08 -32.46 -18.54
CA PHE A 789 -7.87 -31.90 -17.20
C PHE A 789 -7.12 -30.57 -17.22
N SER A 790 -7.28 -29.81 -16.15
CA SER A 790 -6.52 -28.58 -15.84
C SER A 790 -6.02 -28.70 -14.40
N ALA A 791 -4.70 -28.66 -14.21
CA ALA A 791 -4.06 -28.74 -12.91
C ALA A 791 -3.85 -27.34 -12.34
N ARG A 792 -4.37 -27.07 -11.14
CA ARG A 792 -4.38 -25.72 -10.57
C ARG A 792 -3.93 -25.73 -9.12
N ILE A 793 -2.80 -25.10 -8.84
CA ILE A 793 -2.32 -24.92 -7.47
C ILE A 793 -3.15 -23.83 -6.77
N ALA A 794 -3.33 -23.94 -5.45
CA ALA A 794 -4.01 -22.90 -4.67
C ALA A 794 -3.30 -21.53 -4.82
N PRO A 795 -4.01 -20.46 -5.23
CA PRO A 795 -3.43 -19.12 -5.33
C PRO A 795 -3.35 -18.42 -3.96
N GLN A 796 -2.61 -17.32 -3.88
CA GLN A 796 -2.65 -16.43 -2.70
C GLN A 796 -4.00 -15.69 -2.59
N LEU A 797 -4.36 -15.28 -1.37
CA LEU A 797 -5.67 -14.68 -1.06
C LEU A 797 -5.63 -13.17 -0.75
N VAL A 798 -4.44 -12.57 -0.65
CA VAL A 798 -4.29 -11.16 -0.28
C VAL A 798 -4.71 -10.20 -1.39
N GLY A 799 -5.42 -9.13 -1.02
CA GLY A 799 -5.85 -8.05 -1.92
C GLY A 799 -7.06 -8.37 -2.82
N LEU A 800 -7.68 -9.54 -2.68
CA LEU A 800 -8.80 -9.94 -3.55
C LEU A 800 -10.00 -8.97 -3.48
N GLY A 801 -10.27 -8.37 -2.31
CA GLY A 801 -11.33 -7.35 -2.16
C GLY A 801 -11.10 -6.12 -3.01
N LEU A 802 -9.85 -5.68 -3.13
CA LEU A 802 -9.49 -4.54 -3.99
C LEU A 802 -9.70 -4.88 -5.47
N LEU A 803 -9.40 -6.12 -5.88
CA LEU A 803 -9.65 -6.59 -7.25
C LEU A 803 -11.15 -6.75 -7.57
N GLU A 804 -11.96 -7.14 -6.58
CA GLU A 804 -13.42 -7.14 -6.67
C GLU A 804 -13.96 -5.72 -6.87
N ALA A 805 -13.32 -4.73 -6.21
CA ALA A 805 -13.70 -3.34 -6.24
C ALA A 805 -13.29 -2.58 -7.51
N ILE A 806 -12.45 -3.15 -8.40
CA ILE A 806 -12.12 -2.54 -9.69
C ILE A 806 -13.40 -2.49 -10.54
N PRO A 807 -13.84 -1.31 -11.03
CA PRO A 807 -15.03 -1.22 -11.86
C PRO A 807 -14.89 -2.03 -13.16
N GLU A 808 -15.97 -2.70 -13.59
CA GLU A 808 -15.95 -3.55 -14.79
C GLU A 808 -15.47 -2.80 -16.03
N GLU A 809 -15.89 -1.53 -16.20
CA GLU A 809 -15.50 -0.70 -17.32
C GLU A 809 -13.99 -0.47 -17.42
N ALA A 810 -13.26 -0.43 -16.31
CA ALA A 810 -11.82 -0.26 -16.32
C ALA A 810 -11.09 -1.49 -16.85
N ILE A 811 -11.58 -2.70 -16.55
CA ILE A 811 -11.03 -3.95 -17.08
C ILE A 811 -11.43 -4.13 -18.55
N LEU A 812 -12.71 -3.88 -18.86
CA LEU A 812 -13.24 -4.03 -20.22
C LEU A 812 -12.62 -3.04 -21.21
N ALA A 813 -12.21 -1.86 -20.75
CA ALA A 813 -11.49 -0.88 -21.58
C ALA A 813 -10.09 -1.35 -22.00
N LEU A 814 -9.50 -2.30 -21.28
CA LEU A 814 -8.20 -2.90 -21.63
C LEU A 814 -8.34 -4.12 -22.56
N ALA A 815 -9.56 -4.63 -22.76
CA ALA A 815 -9.76 -5.80 -23.60
C ALA A 815 -9.55 -5.47 -25.09
N ASP A 816 -8.69 -6.23 -25.74
CA ASP A 816 -8.32 -6.04 -27.14
C ASP A 816 -8.30 -7.38 -27.89
N VAL A 817 -9.45 -8.06 -27.92
CA VAL A 817 -9.58 -9.43 -28.44
C VAL A 817 -9.11 -9.58 -29.90
N ASN A 818 -9.12 -8.49 -30.67
CA ASN A 818 -8.71 -8.48 -32.08
C ASN A 818 -7.31 -7.89 -32.32
N ASP A 819 -6.57 -7.50 -31.27
CA ASP A 819 -5.25 -6.86 -31.35
C ASP A 819 -5.29 -5.58 -32.24
N GLU A 820 -6.30 -4.74 -32.02
CA GLU A 820 -6.58 -3.52 -32.76
C GLU A 820 -6.09 -2.24 -32.03
N ILE A 821 -6.02 -2.26 -30.70
CA ILE A 821 -5.75 -1.09 -29.84
C ILE A 821 -4.25 -0.81 -29.71
N ALA A 822 -3.39 -1.82 -29.88
CA ALA A 822 -1.99 -1.63 -30.23
C ALA A 822 -1.42 -2.96 -30.76
N PRO A 823 -1.20 -3.13 -32.09
CA PRO A 823 -1.02 -4.44 -32.74
C PRO A 823 0.38 -5.05 -32.47
N PHE A 824 0.63 -5.35 -31.20
CA PHE A 824 1.85 -5.96 -30.69
C PHE A 824 1.69 -7.47 -30.52
N GLY A 825 0.52 -8.02 -30.86
CA GLY A 825 0.21 -9.44 -30.73
C GLY A 825 -0.31 -9.82 -29.35
N ILE A 826 -0.90 -8.87 -28.62
CA ILE A 826 -1.51 -9.08 -27.29
C ILE A 826 -3.02 -8.95 -27.46
N SER A 827 -3.76 -10.00 -27.10
CA SER A 827 -5.20 -10.10 -27.36
C SER A 827 -6.01 -10.29 -26.08
N GLY A 828 -5.76 -9.42 -25.10
CA GLY A 828 -6.38 -9.49 -23.78
C GLY A 828 -7.90 -9.64 -23.86
N LYS A 829 -8.43 -10.71 -23.26
CA LYS A 829 -9.85 -11.07 -23.36
C LYS A 829 -10.52 -11.13 -21.99
N ALA A 830 -11.65 -10.45 -21.87
CA ALA A 830 -12.49 -10.56 -20.69
C ALA A 830 -13.22 -11.91 -20.63
N GLN A 831 -13.26 -12.51 -19.43
CA GLN A 831 -14.09 -13.69 -19.16
C GLN A 831 -15.51 -13.27 -18.76
N SER A 832 -16.50 -14.06 -19.14
CA SER A 832 -17.86 -13.94 -18.63
C SER A 832 -18.14 -15.03 -17.59
N SER A 833 -18.79 -14.69 -16.49
CA SER A 833 -19.22 -15.63 -15.45
C SER A 833 -20.72 -15.45 -15.19
N ILE A 834 -21.45 -16.54 -14.98
CA ILE A 834 -22.88 -16.46 -14.61
C ILE A 834 -22.96 -16.37 -13.09
N ASP A 835 -23.62 -15.32 -12.59
CA ASP A 835 -23.87 -15.19 -11.17
C ASP A 835 -24.86 -16.28 -10.70
N PRO A 836 -24.48 -17.15 -9.74
CA PRO A 836 -25.30 -18.30 -9.36
C PRO A 836 -26.62 -17.91 -8.70
N LEU A 837 -26.75 -16.70 -8.15
CA LEU A 837 -27.96 -16.24 -7.46
C LEU A 837 -28.89 -15.48 -8.42
N THR A 838 -28.36 -14.49 -9.13
CA THR A 838 -29.12 -13.59 -10.00
C THR A 838 -29.30 -14.13 -11.41
N GLN A 839 -28.47 -15.10 -11.83
CA GLN A 839 -28.39 -15.64 -13.19
C GLN A 839 -27.96 -14.60 -14.25
N GLU A 840 -27.52 -13.42 -13.81
CA GLU A 840 -26.97 -12.38 -14.68
C GLU A 840 -25.56 -12.78 -15.13
N VAL A 841 -25.20 -12.38 -16.35
CA VAL A 841 -23.82 -12.51 -16.84
C VAL A 841 -23.01 -11.39 -16.20
N ARG A 842 -21.86 -11.72 -15.65
CA ARG A 842 -20.94 -10.82 -14.93
C ARG A 842 -19.55 -10.93 -15.52
N LEU A 843 -18.70 -9.93 -15.25
CA LEU A 843 -17.28 -10.06 -15.51
C LEU A 843 -16.69 -11.16 -14.63
N GLY A 844 -15.97 -12.09 -15.25
CA GLY A 844 -15.17 -13.09 -14.55
C GLY A 844 -13.90 -12.46 -13.97
N ARG A 845 -13.60 -12.73 -12.70
CA ARG A 845 -12.49 -12.09 -11.96
C ARG A 845 -11.57 -13.09 -11.26
N PHE A 846 -12.11 -14.12 -10.62
CA PHE A 846 -11.34 -14.98 -9.73
C PHE A 846 -11.10 -16.40 -10.26
N GLY A 847 -10.09 -17.05 -9.69
CA GLY A 847 -9.51 -18.28 -10.21
C GLY A 847 -8.50 -18.03 -11.34
N TRP A 848 -7.88 -19.11 -11.81
CA TRP A 848 -6.81 -19.06 -12.82
C TRP A 848 -7.29 -18.69 -14.22
N LYS A 849 -8.58 -18.92 -14.53
CA LYS A 849 -9.21 -18.55 -15.81
C LYS A 849 -10.42 -17.61 -15.61
N ALA A 850 -10.41 -16.84 -14.52
CA ALA A 850 -11.42 -15.84 -14.19
C ALA A 850 -12.87 -16.37 -14.14
N ALA A 851 -13.07 -17.58 -13.62
CA ALA A 851 -14.33 -18.31 -13.75
C ALA A 851 -15.49 -17.78 -12.87
N THR A 852 -15.18 -17.03 -11.82
CA THR A 852 -16.17 -16.50 -10.85
C THR A 852 -16.09 -14.98 -10.77
N SER A 853 -17.23 -14.34 -10.47
CA SER A 853 -17.42 -12.89 -10.58
C SER A 853 -17.20 -12.10 -9.30
N SER A 854 -17.35 -12.74 -8.13
CA SER A 854 -17.23 -12.12 -6.81
C SER A 854 -16.46 -13.03 -5.86
N ILE A 855 -15.92 -12.49 -4.77
CA ILE A 855 -15.27 -13.25 -3.69
C ILE A 855 -16.28 -14.21 -3.09
N LYS A 856 -17.52 -13.76 -2.86
CA LYS A 856 -18.56 -14.64 -2.33
C LYS A 856 -18.85 -15.80 -3.28
N HIS A 857 -18.90 -15.55 -4.60
CA HIS A 857 -19.02 -16.61 -5.62
C HIS A 857 -17.80 -17.55 -5.59
N GLN A 858 -16.58 -17.01 -5.56
CA GLN A 858 -15.34 -17.81 -5.50
C GLN A 858 -15.27 -18.69 -4.25
N VAL A 859 -15.61 -18.14 -3.07
CA VAL A 859 -15.63 -18.85 -1.79
C VAL A 859 -16.71 -19.93 -1.81
N SER A 860 -17.91 -19.63 -2.29
CA SER A 860 -18.97 -20.64 -2.43
C SER A 860 -18.58 -21.76 -3.39
N ALA A 861 -17.92 -21.43 -4.51
CA ALA A 861 -17.44 -22.42 -5.47
C ALA A 861 -16.37 -23.33 -4.86
N ALA A 862 -15.36 -22.76 -4.19
CA ALA A 862 -14.32 -23.52 -3.51
C ALA A 862 -14.87 -24.38 -2.36
N LEU A 863 -15.80 -23.85 -1.56
CA LEU A 863 -16.50 -24.63 -0.54
C LEU A 863 -17.18 -25.84 -1.18
N ASN A 864 -17.86 -25.66 -2.31
CA ASN A 864 -18.60 -26.72 -2.99
C ASN A 864 -17.69 -27.78 -3.63
N THR A 865 -16.73 -27.38 -4.46
CA THR A 865 -15.90 -28.31 -5.25
C THR A 865 -14.66 -28.80 -4.51
N ASP A 866 -14.09 -27.99 -3.64
CA ASP A 866 -12.80 -28.30 -3.02
C ASP A 866 -13.00 -28.87 -1.61
N MET A 867 -14.07 -28.48 -0.92
CA MET A 867 -14.33 -28.87 0.46
C MET A 867 -15.61 -29.68 0.64
N GLY A 868 -16.43 -29.81 -0.40
CA GLY A 868 -17.70 -30.52 -0.36
C GLY A 868 -18.76 -29.86 0.53
N VAL A 869 -18.64 -28.56 0.85
CA VAL A 869 -19.55 -27.82 1.74
C VAL A 869 -20.54 -27.00 0.92
N MET A 870 -21.83 -27.19 1.16
CA MET A 870 -22.87 -26.47 0.41
C MET A 870 -23.27 -25.16 1.10
N THR A 871 -23.54 -24.14 0.28
CA THR A 871 -23.93 -22.78 0.72
C THR A 871 -25.31 -22.40 0.19
N SER A 872 -25.85 -21.25 0.62
CA SER A 872 -27.06 -20.68 0.02
C SER A 872 -26.89 -20.33 -1.46
N LEU A 873 -25.67 -20.07 -1.91
CA LEU A 873 -25.33 -19.73 -3.29
C LEU A 873 -25.20 -20.96 -4.18
N LEU A 874 -24.62 -22.04 -3.64
CA LEU A 874 -24.41 -23.32 -4.34
C LEU A 874 -24.87 -24.45 -3.42
N THR A 875 -26.11 -24.89 -3.61
CA THR A 875 -26.77 -25.88 -2.74
C THR A 875 -26.57 -27.32 -3.18
N SER A 876 -26.02 -27.55 -4.37
CA SER A 876 -25.86 -28.89 -4.95
C SER A 876 -24.37 -29.25 -5.00
N PRO A 877 -23.98 -30.45 -4.54
CA PRO A 877 -22.58 -30.90 -4.64
C PRO A 877 -22.16 -31.11 -6.10
N ASP A 878 -20.86 -30.92 -6.40
CA ASP A 878 -20.29 -31.40 -7.66
C ASP A 878 -20.46 -32.93 -7.74
N CYS A 879 -20.95 -33.41 -8.88
CA CYS A 879 -21.23 -34.83 -9.02
C CYS A 879 -21.32 -35.30 -10.46
N GLY A 880 -20.63 -36.41 -10.76
CA GLY A 880 -20.76 -37.12 -12.02
C GLY A 880 -22.10 -37.86 -12.14
N SER A 881 -22.61 -38.02 -13.36
CA SER A 881 -23.89 -38.69 -13.60
C SER A 881 -23.94 -40.13 -13.07
N ALA A 882 -22.82 -40.86 -13.10
CA ALA A 882 -22.73 -42.21 -12.57
C ALA A 882 -22.58 -42.25 -11.04
N GLN A 883 -22.01 -41.21 -10.41
CA GLN A 883 -22.03 -41.04 -8.95
C GLN A 883 -23.46 -40.76 -8.47
N LEU A 884 -24.21 -39.94 -9.21
CA LEU A 884 -25.62 -39.69 -8.96
C LEU A 884 -26.45 -40.98 -9.04
N ASP A 885 -26.25 -41.80 -10.07
CA ASP A 885 -26.92 -43.11 -10.21
C ASP A 885 -26.60 -44.08 -9.05
N ARG A 886 -25.42 -43.94 -8.42
CA ARG A 886 -25.00 -44.72 -7.24
C ARG A 886 -25.41 -44.10 -5.91
N ASN A 887 -26.01 -42.91 -5.92
CA ASN A 887 -26.37 -42.14 -4.72
C ASN A 887 -25.13 -41.79 -3.87
N GLU A 888 -24.06 -41.33 -4.53
CA GLU A 888 -22.76 -40.98 -3.91
C GLU A 888 -22.50 -39.46 -3.80
N CYS A 889 -23.36 -38.60 -4.36
CA CYS A 889 -23.09 -37.15 -4.40
C CYS A 889 -23.19 -36.43 -3.04
N GLY A 890 -23.93 -36.98 -2.07
CA GLY A 890 -24.37 -36.24 -0.89
C GLY A 890 -25.70 -35.49 -1.10
N ASN A 891 -26.09 -34.66 -0.13
CA ASN A 891 -27.40 -33.98 -0.13
C ASN A 891 -27.32 -32.59 -0.75
N ALA A 892 -28.35 -32.21 -1.52
CA ALA A 892 -28.49 -30.86 -2.04
C ALA A 892 -29.25 -29.96 -1.06
N GLN A 893 -28.54 -29.28 -0.17
CA GLN A 893 -29.09 -28.34 0.82
C GLN A 893 -28.01 -27.36 1.30
N GLN A 894 -28.40 -26.20 1.83
CA GLN A 894 -27.47 -25.31 2.51
C GLN A 894 -26.98 -25.95 3.81
N GLU A 895 -25.66 -26.00 4.00
CA GLU A 895 -25.01 -26.56 5.20
C GLU A 895 -24.29 -25.49 6.00
N LEU A 896 -23.60 -24.56 5.32
CA LEU A 896 -23.00 -23.39 5.94
C LEU A 896 -24.01 -22.23 6.01
N SER A 897 -24.16 -21.62 7.18
CA SER A 897 -25.03 -20.46 7.36
C SER A 897 -24.52 -19.24 6.59
N ASP A 898 -25.43 -18.33 6.25
CA ASP A 898 -25.06 -17.08 5.57
C ASP A 898 -24.16 -16.21 6.42
N ASP A 899 -24.33 -16.20 7.74
CA ASP A 899 -23.45 -15.46 8.66
C ASP A 899 -22.00 -15.95 8.58
N HIS A 900 -21.80 -17.28 8.59
CA HIS A 900 -20.46 -17.87 8.46
C HIS A 900 -19.87 -17.61 7.08
N LEU A 901 -20.66 -17.75 6.02
CA LEU A 901 -20.22 -17.43 4.65
C LEU A 901 -19.84 -15.95 4.50
N ASN A 902 -20.63 -15.04 5.07
CA ASN A 902 -20.38 -13.60 5.03
C ASN A 902 -19.12 -13.24 5.83
N ASN A 903 -18.92 -13.83 7.01
CA ASN A 903 -17.70 -13.63 7.80
C ASN A 903 -16.46 -14.12 7.04
N LEU A 904 -16.51 -15.33 6.45
CA LEU A 904 -15.42 -15.87 5.63
C LEU A 904 -15.13 -14.97 4.41
N THR A 905 -16.18 -14.46 3.75
CA THR A 905 -16.05 -13.52 2.63
C THR A 905 -15.36 -12.23 3.09
N LYS A 906 -15.78 -11.66 4.24
CA LYS A 906 -15.17 -10.45 4.82
C LYS A 906 -13.71 -10.65 5.21
N TYR A 907 -13.37 -11.80 5.77
CA TYR A 907 -11.98 -12.16 6.07
C TYR A 907 -11.12 -12.07 4.81
N ILE A 908 -11.52 -12.76 3.72
CA ILE A 908 -10.75 -12.79 2.48
C ILE A 908 -10.72 -11.42 1.78
N ALA A 909 -11.85 -10.70 1.76
CA ALA A 909 -11.95 -9.40 1.11
C ALA A 909 -11.09 -8.31 1.78
N LEU A 910 -10.86 -8.42 3.10
CA LEU A 910 -10.24 -7.36 3.91
C LEU A 910 -8.83 -7.74 4.41
N LEU A 911 -8.19 -8.72 3.77
CA LEU A 911 -6.76 -9.00 3.93
C LEU A 911 -5.94 -7.84 3.35
N GLY A 912 -5.13 -7.20 4.20
CA GLY A 912 -4.30 -6.07 3.81
C GLY A 912 -3.11 -6.47 2.92
N VAL A 913 -2.77 -5.63 1.95
CA VAL A 913 -1.63 -5.82 1.05
C VAL A 913 -0.38 -5.18 1.68
N ARG A 914 0.79 -5.85 1.63
CA ARG A 914 2.04 -5.24 2.12
C ARG A 914 2.49 -4.11 1.21
N ALA A 915 3.08 -3.06 1.79
CA ALA A 915 3.70 -1.98 1.01
C ALA A 915 4.85 -2.50 0.15
N GLN A 916 5.08 -1.82 -0.97
CA GLN A 916 6.29 -2.00 -1.78
C GLN A 916 7.50 -1.56 -0.96
N ARG A 917 8.57 -2.35 -1.01
CA ARG A 917 9.80 -2.13 -0.24
C ARG A 917 10.84 -1.41 -1.10
N GLY A 918 11.82 -0.73 -0.48
CA GLY A 918 12.96 -0.17 -1.21
C GLY A 918 12.63 0.85 -2.30
N LEU A 919 11.58 1.67 -2.12
CA LEU A 919 11.17 2.71 -3.09
C LEU A 919 12.29 3.69 -3.45
N ASP A 920 13.16 3.97 -2.49
CA ASP A 920 14.26 4.93 -2.60
C ASP A 920 15.55 4.25 -3.12
N GLU A 921 15.52 2.94 -3.39
CA GLU A 921 16.69 2.16 -3.85
C GLU A 921 16.84 2.28 -5.37
N PRO A 922 18.00 2.76 -5.89
CA PRO A 922 18.19 2.97 -7.33
C PRO A 922 17.98 1.72 -8.19
N GLN A 923 18.32 0.54 -7.66
CA GLN A 923 18.12 -0.75 -8.34
C GLN A 923 16.64 -1.09 -8.52
N VAL A 924 15.79 -0.77 -7.53
CA VAL A 924 14.33 -1.01 -7.60
C VAL A 924 13.70 -0.06 -8.62
N GLN A 925 14.11 1.21 -8.63
CA GLN A 925 13.63 2.20 -9.59
C GLN A 925 14.01 1.84 -11.04
N LEU A 926 15.27 1.43 -11.26
CA LEU A 926 15.71 0.92 -12.56
C LEU A 926 14.91 -0.31 -13.00
N GLY A 927 14.71 -1.27 -12.09
CA GLY A 927 13.92 -2.47 -12.37
C GLY A 927 12.46 -2.17 -12.74
N GLN A 928 11.84 -1.18 -12.10
CA GLN A 928 10.49 -0.73 -12.42
C GLN A 928 10.39 -0.09 -13.81
N ALA A 929 11.39 0.71 -14.19
CA ALA A 929 11.48 1.28 -15.54
C ALA A 929 11.62 0.15 -16.59
N LEU A 930 12.55 -0.78 -16.36
CA LEU A 930 12.77 -1.94 -17.24
C LEU A 930 11.51 -2.79 -17.40
N PHE A 931 10.76 -3.02 -16.33
CA PHE A 931 9.49 -3.77 -16.38
C PHE A 931 8.52 -3.19 -17.41
N SER A 932 8.44 -1.86 -17.50
CA SER A 932 7.60 -1.17 -18.48
C SER A 932 8.23 -1.23 -19.88
N ASP A 933 9.53 -0.93 -20.00
CA ASP A 933 10.24 -0.84 -21.28
C ASP A 933 10.27 -2.16 -22.06
N ILE A 934 10.36 -3.29 -21.34
CA ILE A 934 10.35 -4.62 -21.97
C ILE A 934 8.93 -5.13 -22.27
N GLY A 935 7.88 -4.38 -21.90
CA GLY A 935 6.49 -4.73 -22.17
C GLY A 935 5.90 -5.76 -21.21
N CYS A 936 6.35 -5.83 -19.95
CA CYS A 936 5.64 -6.61 -18.93
C CYS A 936 4.34 -5.90 -18.51
N ALA A 937 4.37 -4.57 -18.45
CA ALA A 937 3.25 -3.73 -18.05
C ALA A 937 2.04 -3.81 -19.00
N ASP A 938 2.23 -4.27 -20.24
CA ASP A 938 1.18 -4.41 -21.26
C ASP A 938 0.07 -5.39 -20.83
N CYS A 939 0.39 -6.39 -20.01
CA CYS A 939 -0.59 -7.27 -19.36
C CYS A 939 -0.60 -7.07 -17.83
N HIS A 940 0.57 -6.84 -17.24
CA HIS A 940 0.69 -6.54 -15.81
C HIS A 940 0.49 -5.05 -15.54
N THR A 941 -0.70 -4.54 -15.90
CA THR A 941 -1.09 -3.13 -15.75
C THR A 941 -0.83 -2.65 -14.31
N PRO A 942 0.03 -1.63 -14.09
CA PRO A 942 0.48 -1.27 -12.75
C PRO A 942 -0.62 -0.83 -11.81
N THR A 943 -1.58 -0.02 -12.28
CA THR A 943 -2.46 0.77 -11.41
C THR A 943 -3.92 0.68 -11.83
N PHE A 944 -4.82 0.64 -10.85
CA PHE A 944 -6.25 0.84 -11.03
C PHE A 944 -6.82 1.79 -9.99
N GLN A 945 -7.96 2.40 -10.30
CA GLN A 945 -8.83 3.07 -9.34
C GLN A 945 -9.99 2.13 -8.97
N THR A 946 -10.26 1.94 -7.69
CA THR A 946 -11.44 1.17 -7.24
C THR A 946 -12.72 2.00 -7.28
N SER A 947 -13.84 1.31 -7.44
CA SER A 947 -15.16 1.91 -7.58
C SER A 947 -15.64 2.63 -6.30
N LEU A 948 -16.42 3.69 -6.48
CA LEU A 948 -17.16 4.37 -5.42
C LEU A 948 -18.33 3.54 -4.86
N TYR A 949 -18.69 2.43 -5.50
CA TYR A 949 -19.92 1.69 -5.24
C TYR A 949 -19.73 0.35 -4.54
N HIS A 950 -18.49 -0.05 -4.25
CA HIS A 950 -18.24 -1.26 -3.48
C HIS A 950 -18.89 -1.17 -2.09
N PRO A 951 -19.57 -2.23 -1.57
CA PRO A 951 -20.30 -2.16 -0.31
C PRO A 951 -19.40 -1.84 0.90
N PHE A 952 -18.19 -2.39 0.94
CA PHE A 952 -17.22 -2.13 2.02
C PHE A 952 -16.49 -0.81 1.82
N SER A 953 -16.48 0.00 2.87
CA SER A 953 -15.87 1.33 2.89
C SER A 953 -14.35 1.29 2.73
N GLU A 954 -13.74 0.23 3.24
CA GLU A 954 -12.31 -0.04 3.19
C GLU A 954 -11.76 -0.21 1.78
N LEU A 955 -12.61 -0.50 0.79
CA LEU A 955 -12.23 -0.88 -0.57
C LEU A 955 -12.64 0.14 -1.63
N ARG A 956 -13.42 1.16 -1.26
CA ARG A 956 -13.89 2.21 -2.17
C ARG A 956 -12.84 3.26 -2.44
N ASP A 957 -12.91 3.87 -3.62
CA ASP A 957 -12.22 5.09 -4.00
C ASP A 957 -10.71 5.09 -3.71
N GLN A 958 -10.02 4.04 -4.12
CA GLN A 958 -8.60 3.90 -3.89
C GLN A 958 -7.82 3.69 -5.17
N THR A 959 -6.70 4.40 -5.27
CA THR A 959 -5.64 4.05 -6.20
C THR A 959 -4.87 2.88 -5.62
N ILE A 960 -4.80 1.78 -6.38
CA ILE A 960 -4.13 0.54 -6.01
C ILE A 960 -3.11 0.16 -7.08
N HIS A 961 -2.08 -0.60 -6.69
CA HIS A 961 -1.01 -1.02 -7.61
C HIS A 961 -0.89 -2.55 -7.68
N PRO A 962 -1.86 -3.25 -8.33
CA PRO A 962 -1.90 -4.71 -8.35
C PRO A 962 -1.00 -5.36 -9.40
N TYR A 963 -0.55 -4.62 -10.43
CA TYR A 963 0.23 -5.16 -11.56
C TYR A 963 -0.46 -6.34 -12.26
N THR A 964 -1.67 -6.10 -12.74
CA THR A 964 -2.52 -7.05 -13.50
C THR A 964 -3.59 -6.26 -14.22
N ASP A 965 -3.98 -6.66 -15.42
CA ASP A 965 -5.16 -6.17 -16.14
C ASP A 965 -6.43 -7.01 -15.89
N MET A 966 -6.30 -8.13 -15.16
CA MET A 966 -7.35 -9.12 -14.89
C MET A 966 -7.93 -9.83 -16.14
N LEU A 967 -7.31 -9.68 -17.31
CA LEU A 967 -7.74 -10.29 -18.57
C LEU A 967 -7.11 -11.67 -18.79
N LEU A 968 -7.68 -12.43 -19.72
CA LEU A 968 -7.14 -13.70 -20.21
C LEU A 968 -6.15 -13.45 -21.35
N HIS A 969 -5.01 -14.12 -21.29
CA HIS A 969 -3.96 -14.06 -22.33
C HIS A 969 -3.52 -15.47 -22.72
N ASP A 970 -3.28 -15.70 -24.01
CA ASP A 970 -2.65 -16.93 -24.49
C ASP A 970 -1.16 -16.95 -24.08
N MET A 971 -0.82 -17.83 -23.13
CA MET A 971 0.54 -17.99 -22.60
C MET A 971 1.36 -19.06 -23.36
N GLY A 972 0.85 -19.52 -24.50
CA GLY A 972 1.51 -20.48 -25.40
C GLY A 972 1.37 -21.94 -24.99
N GLU A 973 1.75 -22.83 -25.92
CA GLU A 973 1.64 -24.29 -25.77
C GLU A 973 2.36 -24.84 -24.53
N GLY A 974 3.47 -24.19 -24.11
CA GLY A 974 4.23 -24.60 -22.93
C GLY A 974 3.43 -24.50 -21.62
N LEU A 975 2.48 -23.57 -21.54
CA LEU A 975 1.61 -23.37 -20.38
C LEU A 975 0.16 -23.79 -20.63
N ALA A 976 -0.14 -24.35 -21.80
CA ALA A 976 -1.48 -24.81 -22.13
C ALA A 976 -1.84 -26.11 -21.39
N ASP A 977 -3.06 -26.14 -20.85
CA ASP A 977 -3.74 -27.39 -20.50
C ASP A 977 -4.64 -27.87 -21.65
N ASN A 978 -5.29 -29.02 -21.51
CA ASN A 978 -6.23 -29.52 -22.51
C ASN A 978 -7.71 -29.33 -22.11
N LEU A 979 -7.98 -28.48 -21.12
CA LEU A 979 -9.31 -28.18 -20.59
C LEU A 979 -9.53 -26.66 -20.48
N GLY A 980 -10.21 -26.12 -21.48
CA GLY A 980 -10.77 -24.77 -21.40
C GLY A 980 -11.80 -24.62 -20.28
N GLU A 981 -12.11 -23.38 -19.94
CA GLU A 981 -13.13 -23.05 -18.94
C GLU A 981 -13.94 -21.84 -19.42
N ALA A 982 -15.27 -22.01 -19.48
CA ALA A 982 -16.15 -21.03 -20.10
C ALA A 982 -15.62 -20.61 -21.50
N ASN A 983 -15.33 -19.32 -21.72
CA ASN A 983 -14.80 -18.83 -22.99
C ASN A 983 -13.27 -18.94 -23.13
N ALA A 984 -12.56 -19.39 -22.08
CA ALA A 984 -11.11 -19.52 -22.06
C ALA A 984 -10.67 -20.84 -22.69
N THR A 985 -9.67 -20.78 -23.56
CA THR A 985 -9.00 -21.96 -24.13
C THR A 985 -8.11 -22.64 -23.10
N GLY A 986 -7.43 -23.71 -23.50
CA GLY A 986 -6.44 -24.39 -22.67
C GLY A 986 -5.19 -23.54 -22.38
N ALA A 987 -4.82 -22.65 -23.31
CA ALA A 987 -3.63 -21.81 -23.25
C ALA A 987 -3.86 -20.45 -22.59
N GLU A 988 -5.12 -20.06 -22.43
CA GLU A 988 -5.50 -18.77 -21.86
C GLU A 988 -5.53 -18.81 -20.34
N TRP A 989 -4.82 -17.87 -19.72
CA TRP A 989 -4.75 -17.69 -18.27
C TRP A 989 -5.00 -16.24 -17.89
N ARG A 990 -5.63 -16.03 -16.74
CA ARG A 990 -5.82 -14.69 -16.19
C ARG A 990 -4.49 -14.16 -15.66
N THR A 991 -4.14 -12.92 -16.01
CA THR A 991 -2.99 -12.23 -15.40
C THR A 991 -3.16 -12.14 -13.89
N THR A 992 -2.27 -12.74 -13.09
CA THR A 992 -2.35 -12.65 -11.62
C THR A 992 -1.75 -11.35 -11.11
N PRO A 993 -2.27 -10.73 -10.02
CA PRO A 993 -1.62 -9.57 -9.40
C PRO A 993 -0.21 -9.95 -8.92
N LEU A 994 0.75 -9.01 -9.04
CA LEU A 994 2.13 -9.23 -8.62
C LEU A 994 2.45 -8.73 -7.20
N TRP A 995 1.52 -8.04 -6.53
CA TRP A 995 1.73 -7.65 -5.13
C TRP A 995 2.05 -8.87 -4.25
N GLY A 996 3.00 -8.71 -3.34
CA GLY A 996 3.48 -9.79 -2.46
C GLY A 996 4.32 -10.88 -3.15
N ILE A 997 4.62 -10.81 -4.46
CA ILE A 997 5.41 -11.86 -5.13
C ILE A 997 6.80 -12.05 -4.50
N GLY A 998 7.41 -10.96 -3.98
CA GLY A 998 8.69 -11.00 -3.28
C GLY A 998 8.63 -11.66 -1.90
N LEU A 999 7.43 -11.74 -1.31
CA LEU A 999 7.20 -12.32 0.02
C LEU A 999 6.66 -13.76 -0.04
N SER A 1000 6.03 -14.14 -1.16
CA SER A 1000 5.26 -15.38 -1.28
C SER A 1000 6.05 -16.63 -0.93
N ALA A 1001 7.35 -16.70 -1.26
CA ALA A 1001 8.13 -17.92 -1.05
C ALA A 1001 8.28 -18.28 0.43
N CYS A 1002 8.46 -17.28 1.30
CA CYS A 1002 8.55 -17.46 2.74
C CYS A 1002 7.19 -17.75 3.37
N VAL A 1003 6.11 -17.16 2.84
CA VAL A 1003 4.74 -17.48 3.27
C VAL A 1003 4.40 -18.95 3.00
N THR A 1004 4.66 -19.42 1.78
CA THR A 1004 4.46 -20.81 1.37
C THR A 1004 5.34 -21.75 2.21
N GLY A 1005 6.66 -21.55 2.15
CA GLY A 1005 7.60 -22.49 2.74
C GLY A 1005 7.73 -22.40 4.27
N GLY A 1006 7.27 -21.31 4.89
CA GLY A 1006 7.31 -21.09 6.33
C GLY A 1006 8.70 -20.74 6.86
N VAL A 1007 8.94 -21.12 8.11
CA VAL A 1007 10.18 -20.86 8.83
C VAL A 1007 10.67 -22.11 9.56
N ILE A 1008 11.98 -22.17 9.80
CA ILE A 1008 12.53 -22.96 10.91
C ILE A 1008 12.58 -22.11 12.17
N ASN A 1009 12.56 -22.79 13.31
CA ASN A 1009 12.34 -22.20 14.64
C ASN A 1009 10.97 -21.48 14.80
N PRO A 1010 9.84 -22.02 14.26
CA PRO A 1010 8.54 -21.40 14.44
C PRO A 1010 8.17 -21.39 15.93
N VAL A 1011 7.96 -20.18 16.44
CA VAL A 1011 7.61 -19.74 17.81
C VAL A 1011 7.86 -20.71 18.99
N GLY A 1012 8.84 -20.31 19.82
CA GLY A 1012 9.14 -20.89 21.12
C GLY A 1012 9.98 -20.02 22.07
N GLY A 1013 10.20 -18.73 21.78
CA GLY A 1013 10.42 -17.77 22.88
C GLY A 1013 11.32 -16.55 22.72
N GLN A 1014 12.22 -16.39 21.73
CA GLN A 1014 13.11 -15.21 21.61
C GLN A 1014 13.65 -14.97 20.18
N GLY A 1015 12.80 -14.95 19.14
CA GLY A 1015 13.22 -14.73 17.75
C GLY A 1015 14.10 -15.84 17.14
N ASN A 1016 14.82 -15.51 16.06
CA ASN A 1016 15.60 -16.39 15.16
C ASN A 1016 14.80 -17.30 14.21
N GLU A 1017 13.60 -16.89 13.82
CA GLU A 1017 12.89 -17.40 12.67
C GLU A 1017 13.70 -17.14 11.40
N ILE A 1018 13.89 -18.20 10.62
CA ILE A 1018 14.61 -18.14 9.35
C ILE A 1018 13.67 -18.69 8.29
N CYS A 1019 13.42 -17.87 7.27
CA CYS A 1019 12.61 -18.27 6.12
C CYS A 1019 13.16 -19.54 5.48
N THR A 1020 12.27 -20.50 5.24
CA THR A 1020 12.52 -21.69 4.42
C THR A 1020 11.77 -21.53 3.10
N PRO A 1021 12.28 -20.77 2.14
CA PRO A 1021 11.50 -20.36 0.98
C PRO A 1021 11.11 -21.55 0.11
N VAL A 1022 9.84 -21.59 -0.31
CA VAL A 1022 9.34 -22.53 -1.32
C VAL A 1022 8.66 -21.75 -2.42
N HIS A 1023 9.28 -21.74 -3.60
CA HIS A 1023 8.75 -21.08 -4.79
C HIS A 1023 7.76 -21.99 -5.52
N SER A 1024 6.64 -21.40 -5.95
CA SER A 1024 5.54 -22.11 -6.63
C SER A 1024 4.77 -21.19 -7.58
N TYR A 1025 5.51 -20.61 -8.52
CA TYR A 1025 4.94 -19.66 -9.49
C TYR A 1025 4.20 -20.38 -10.62
N LEU A 1026 3.38 -19.62 -11.36
CA LEU A 1026 2.47 -20.08 -12.42
C LEU A 1026 1.29 -20.92 -11.88
N HIS A 1027 0.41 -21.37 -12.77
CA HIS A 1027 -0.86 -22.02 -12.41
C HIS A 1027 -0.71 -23.41 -11.80
N ASP A 1028 0.43 -24.09 -12.00
CA ASP A 1028 0.70 -25.44 -11.52
C ASP A 1028 1.90 -25.54 -10.57
N GLY A 1029 2.54 -24.41 -10.25
CA GLY A 1029 3.68 -24.34 -9.34
C GLY A 1029 5.00 -24.83 -9.93
N ARG A 1030 5.12 -24.95 -11.26
CA ARG A 1030 6.31 -25.52 -11.90
C ARG A 1030 7.58 -24.69 -11.73
N ALA A 1031 7.47 -23.36 -11.73
CA ALA A 1031 8.63 -22.46 -11.75
C ALA A 1031 9.25 -22.30 -10.35
N ARG A 1032 10.56 -22.51 -10.27
CA ARG A 1032 11.35 -22.54 -9.02
C ARG A 1032 11.89 -21.16 -8.62
N THR A 1033 11.83 -20.18 -9.51
CA THR A 1033 12.27 -18.80 -9.30
C THR A 1033 11.36 -17.85 -10.07
N ILE A 1034 11.43 -16.56 -9.78
CA ILE A 1034 10.76 -15.51 -10.58
C ILE A 1034 11.33 -15.50 -11.99
N ASP A 1035 12.65 -15.64 -12.13
CA ASP A 1035 13.34 -15.80 -13.41
C ASP A 1035 12.76 -16.96 -14.26
N GLU A 1036 12.66 -18.18 -13.70
CA GLU A 1036 12.04 -19.30 -14.40
C GLU A 1036 10.58 -19.01 -14.77
N ALA A 1037 9.84 -18.29 -13.93
CA ALA A 1037 8.48 -17.91 -14.23
C ALA A 1037 8.41 -16.97 -15.45
N ILE A 1038 9.31 -15.98 -15.55
CA ILE A 1038 9.46 -15.11 -16.72
C ILE A 1038 9.83 -15.94 -17.95
N LEU A 1039 10.79 -16.86 -17.85
CA LEU A 1039 11.22 -17.70 -18.97
C LEU A 1039 10.15 -18.70 -19.45
N TRP A 1040 9.12 -18.98 -18.65
CA TRP A 1040 7.95 -19.76 -19.08
C TRP A 1040 6.94 -18.97 -19.91
N HIS A 1041 7.02 -17.64 -19.93
CA HIS A 1041 6.12 -16.79 -20.72
C HIS A 1041 6.26 -17.11 -22.22
N GLY A 1042 5.14 -17.43 -22.85
CA GLY A 1042 5.02 -17.76 -24.27
C GLY A 1042 3.77 -17.12 -24.87
N GLY A 1043 3.39 -17.54 -26.09
CA GLY A 1043 2.21 -17.00 -26.76
C GLY A 1043 2.33 -15.48 -26.94
N GLU A 1044 1.35 -14.72 -26.44
CA GLU A 1044 1.30 -13.25 -26.50
C GLU A 1044 2.51 -12.62 -25.80
N SER A 1045 2.96 -13.21 -24.70
CA SER A 1045 4.09 -12.71 -23.89
C SER A 1045 5.49 -13.05 -24.45
N SER A 1046 5.58 -13.70 -25.62
CA SER A 1046 6.87 -14.11 -26.20
C SER A 1046 7.82 -12.94 -26.46
N SER A 1047 7.29 -11.78 -26.85
CA SER A 1047 8.09 -10.58 -27.14
C SER A 1047 8.79 -10.08 -25.88
N SER A 1048 8.04 -9.92 -24.78
CA SER A 1048 8.57 -9.45 -23.50
C SER A 1048 9.59 -10.43 -22.91
N LYS A 1049 9.35 -11.75 -23.05
CA LYS A 1049 10.34 -12.77 -22.70
C LYS A 1049 11.66 -12.61 -23.48
N MET A 1050 11.61 -12.44 -24.80
CA MET A 1050 12.84 -12.29 -25.60
C MET A 1050 13.62 -11.02 -25.24
N LYS A 1051 12.91 -9.95 -24.86
CA LYS A 1051 13.55 -8.72 -24.38
C LYS A 1051 14.18 -8.91 -23.00
N TYR A 1052 13.53 -9.65 -22.10
CA TYR A 1052 14.11 -10.07 -20.82
C TYR A 1052 15.40 -10.87 -21.01
N GLU A 1053 15.38 -11.89 -21.89
CA GLU A 1053 16.56 -12.70 -22.22
C GLU A 1053 17.71 -11.89 -22.86
N ALA A 1054 17.43 -10.66 -23.32
CA ALA A 1054 18.40 -9.76 -23.92
C ALA A 1054 18.96 -8.69 -22.95
N LEU A 1055 18.44 -8.63 -21.72
CA LEU A 1055 18.96 -7.74 -20.68
C LEU A 1055 20.39 -8.15 -20.29
N SER A 1056 21.19 -7.18 -19.86
CA SER A 1056 22.45 -7.47 -19.17
C SER A 1056 22.20 -8.03 -17.77
N ASP A 1057 23.19 -8.74 -17.20
CA ASP A 1057 23.11 -9.30 -15.85
C ASP A 1057 22.67 -8.25 -14.80
N SER A 1058 23.18 -7.02 -14.89
CA SER A 1058 22.80 -5.93 -13.98
C SER A 1058 21.37 -5.44 -14.18
N GLU A 1059 20.85 -5.44 -15.41
CA GLU A 1059 19.47 -5.04 -15.69
C GLU A 1059 18.48 -6.14 -15.27
N GLU A 1060 18.85 -7.41 -15.45
CA GLU A 1060 18.11 -8.56 -14.95
C GLU A 1060 18.01 -8.52 -13.42
N GLU A 1061 19.14 -8.29 -12.73
CA GLU A 1061 19.18 -8.12 -11.28
C GLU A 1061 18.28 -6.97 -10.79
N ALA A 1062 18.31 -5.83 -11.49
CA ALA A 1062 17.46 -4.68 -11.18
C ALA A 1062 15.97 -5.02 -11.32
N LEU A 1063 15.57 -5.64 -12.44
CA LEU A 1063 14.18 -6.07 -12.66
C LEU A 1063 13.72 -7.09 -11.60
N LEU A 1064 14.57 -8.06 -11.26
CA LEU A 1064 14.28 -9.01 -10.19
C LEU A 1064 14.24 -8.34 -8.81
N ALA A 1065 15.04 -7.30 -8.55
CA ALA A 1065 14.97 -6.50 -7.33
C ALA A 1065 13.63 -5.76 -7.23
N PHE A 1066 13.16 -5.16 -8.33
CA PHE A 1066 11.83 -4.56 -8.40
C PHE A 1066 10.72 -5.58 -8.10
N LEU A 1067 10.72 -6.74 -8.76
CA LEU A 1067 9.71 -7.77 -8.50
C LEU A 1067 9.77 -8.30 -7.06
N LYS A 1068 10.96 -8.45 -6.48
CA LYS A 1068 11.13 -8.82 -5.06
C LYS A 1068 10.70 -7.71 -4.09
N SER A 1069 10.60 -6.47 -4.57
CA SER A 1069 10.13 -5.34 -3.78
C SER A 1069 8.60 -5.30 -3.60
N LEU A 1070 7.87 -5.96 -4.51
CA LEU A 1070 6.40 -6.06 -4.53
C LEU A 1070 5.84 -7.02 -3.48
#